data_AF-A0A928I8U0-F1
#
_entry.id   AF-A0A928I8U0-F1
#
_cell.length_a   1.000
_cell.length_b   1.000
_cell.length_c   1.000
_cell.angle_alpha   90.00
_cell.angle_beta   90.00
_cell.angle_gamma   90.00
#
_symmetry.space_group_name_H-M   'P 1'
#
loop_
_entity.id
_entity.type
_entity.pdbx_description
1 polymer ?
#
loop_
_entity_poly.entity_id
_entity_poly.type
_entity_poly.pdbx_seq_one_letter_code
_entity_poly.pdbx_strand_id
1 'polypeptide(L)'
;MKTPSSSLSTNNTVFNYFEIKQKRRRNMKKTRLLSLVLSIILVLCMVPFTVSAADPAVEMIDGEKTVFVSSFGRMNYDGKTKACYRSFMDALNALGKDGGTIIFSGTAAFTEFNDIEGRGPVKVIGTGTKNTGNILDFSGMGDVELKGDITLNFLVIKMAPGAFLLTNGHSFRTENGFDTYNKEIFVRNGDNIIDYPDPPSVAPGTTASGTAGVELNAGVYTTLAAGSANGKSVNSNTHVKLDGGKIENVVGGNFGNGVMTGNAKLVVGKGEITNLIAGSAGGTVNGNVTVEIGGGSIQNTIIGASEGATVNGNVIVAIKGGDFASAITAGKGTVTGKKIVFVSDAATAAIDKNAADYIIKMSGGHCEAQFDGTNLTGFLLTDPYGIPAKTATINGASVSSDNGVYQLAAGESTVAVTTNVVVQVNKNAKYVAGYEDGTFLPQNNMTRAEAITLLTRVITDENNIKGNVKADFDDVAEGAWYESYIGFFQQLGFLDTIATDYGATISPSQNITRAEFAELLFRISGLGQSMGTMKLKYFTDVPGKHPYAAAVNYAVAAGIVNGYEDGTFKPENNITRAEVVTMVNRMLGRTPNGAEGATSFSDIGTHWAKGQILAACNDENVTWTATATDGGKYVLSGTRAKDYVTALYDQSATLSGTAIREGVDVISEQMKKDILNTPNTEEIYADKITGQKYYVSELNGNDDNDGKTPATACKTIVGISKKMRFPKPGTAILFERGGVYRGQIGVMKGIIYGSYGTGNKPIVMQSKKNYADPNLWKETQWPNVWVCTDKLVNVGVIGFDHDIQDYSEATYKETYGVTMNKNMFGFQEPSQLCGDLQFYSETYDSTSKPGELYVYSKSGNPGSRFKSIEIGENIAIVTGAADDVILDNISFKFTGGHGMGGAGGCKNRTVTNCIYSWLGGSVLSHSFHGNGSPINYGNAVEIYGACNGYYVKNNWMYQIYDTAVTHQRSSSTGDCIQENIHYSENLMEYVFWAIESYNAPPGADDLAPGQKDTWTRITRNYLADYNVMRLGGYGWGSIVRHRTCQLYWCNVISENYDCYSQYNILDRAYGYLIGYPSNHNEVPDKNIYIQHLGQPLRLKSSTSTPCGYDFAAAIAEEWGDKNAVVVIIDPDVEPIVRDFPEGWIEPDALTKK
;
A
#
# COMPACT_ATOMS: atom_id res chain seq x y z
N MET A 1 -58.40 -15.71 12.62
CA MET A 1 -59.13 -16.94 12.18
C MET A 1 -58.11 -18.05 11.91
N LYS A 2 -58.48 -19.31 12.14
CA LYS A 2 -57.83 -20.56 11.69
C LYS A 2 -56.35 -20.82 12.03
N THR A 3 -56.15 -21.62 13.08
CA THR A 3 -55.21 -22.76 13.16
C THR A 3 -55.73 -23.94 12.28
N PRO A 4 -55.15 -25.18 12.22
CA PRO A 4 -53.95 -25.75 12.89
C PRO A 4 -53.01 -26.66 12.02
N SER A 5 -52.05 -27.35 12.68
CA SER A 5 -51.56 -28.74 12.46
C SER A 5 -50.27 -28.98 11.61
N SER A 6 -49.39 -29.99 11.87
CA SER A 6 -49.11 -30.84 13.07
C SER A 6 -47.93 -31.85 12.85
N SER A 7 -47.44 -32.48 13.94
CA SER A 7 -46.88 -33.89 14.01
C SER A 7 -45.42 -34.15 13.53
N LEU A 8 -44.65 -35.20 13.93
CA LEU A 8 -44.60 -36.17 15.07
C LEU A 8 -43.27 -37.02 15.06
N SER A 9 -43.10 -37.95 16.03
CA SER A 9 -42.14 -39.10 16.10
C SER A 9 -40.67 -38.83 16.53
N THR A 10 -39.85 -39.78 17.02
CA THR A 10 -39.84 -40.72 18.19
C THR A 10 -38.56 -41.59 18.13
N ASN A 11 -38.09 -42.12 19.28
CA ASN A 11 -37.06 -43.20 19.47
C ASN A 11 -35.55 -42.82 19.35
N ASN A 12 -34.59 -43.40 20.11
CA ASN A 12 -34.64 -44.03 21.47
C ASN A 12 -33.24 -44.14 22.17
N THR A 13 -33.23 -44.85 23.31
CA THR A 13 -32.21 -45.38 24.26
C THR A 13 -31.01 -46.17 23.66
N VAL A 14 -29.86 -46.40 24.35
CA VAL A 14 -29.64 -47.26 25.54
C VAL A 14 -28.25 -47.03 26.23
N PHE A 15 -28.22 -46.96 27.58
CA PHE A 15 -27.24 -47.46 28.61
C PHE A 15 -25.74 -47.70 28.28
N ASN A 16 -24.77 -47.66 29.22
CA ASN A 16 -24.64 -47.11 30.58
C ASN A 16 -23.14 -47.09 30.95
N TYR A 17 -22.61 -46.00 31.51
CA TYR A 17 -21.42 -46.05 32.37
C TYR A 17 -21.59 -45.08 33.55
N PHE A 18 -22.64 -45.32 34.33
CA PHE A 18 -22.57 -45.13 35.79
C PHE A 18 -21.33 -45.93 36.27
N GLU A 19 -20.52 -45.50 37.23
CA GLU A 19 -20.84 -44.86 38.50
C GLU A 19 -19.55 -44.20 39.07
N ILE A 20 -19.66 -43.10 39.84
CA ILE A 20 -18.68 -42.49 40.79
C ILE A 20 -18.76 -40.96 40.84
N LYS A 21 -18.92 -40.24 39.71
CA LYS A 21 -19.12 -38.77 39.72
C LYS A 21 -20.56 -38.30 40.07
N GLN A 22 -21.44 -39.20 40.49
CA GLN A 22 -22.82 -38.86 40.88
C GLN A 22 -23.02 -38.30 42.31
N LYS A 23 -22.03 -38.38 43.22
CA LYS A 23 -22.19 -37.86 44.60
C LYS A 23 -21.99 -36.35 44.78
N ARG A 24 -21.36 -35.63 43.83
CA ARG A 24 -21.23 -34.13 43.91
C ARG A 24 -22.18 -33.34 43.00
N ARG A 25 -22.71 -33.92 41.91
CA ARG A 25 -23.66 -33.22 41.01
C ARG A 25 -25.12 -33.19 41.52
N ARG A 26 -25.48 -33.98 42.54
CA ARG A 26 -26.86 -34.04 43.09
C ARG A 26 -27.23 -32.86 44.00
N ASN A 27 -26.26 -32.14 44.57
CA ASN A 27 -26.54 -30.95 45.41
C ASN A 27 -26.69 -29.65 44.61
N MET A 28 -26.10 -29.50 43.41
CA MET A 28 -26.28 -28.29 42.59
C MET A 28 -27.58 -28.27 41.76
N LYS A 29 -28.20 -29.44 41.50
CA LYS A 29 -29.46 -29.50 40.74
C LYS A 29 -30.72 -29.31 41.58
N LYS A 30 -30.68 -29.54 42.90
CA LYS A 30 -31.80 -29.19 43.80
C LYS A 30 -31.92 -27.68 43.99
N THR A 31 -30.80 -26.95 44.10
CA THR A 31 -30.82 -25.48 44.20
C THR A 31 -31.37 -24.83 42.93
N ARG A 32 -30.95 -25.28 41.74
CA ARG A 32 -31.46 -24.72 40.47
C ARG A 32 -32.93 -25.05 40.18
N LEU A 33 -33.46 -26.20 40.60
CA LEU A 33 -34.88 -26.49 40.45
C LEU A 33 -35.74 -25.73 41.48
N LEU A 34 -35.24 -25.54 42.71
CA LEU A 34 -35.92 -24.71 43.70
C LEU A 34 -35.91 -23.23 43.28
N SER A 35 -34.80 -22.71 42.74
CA SER A 35 -34.76 -21.37 42.13
C SER A 35 -35.67 -21.25 40.91
N LEU A 36 -35.71 -22.25 40.00
CA LEU A 36 -36.58 -22.17 38.82
C LEU A 36 -38.07 -22.23 39.19
N VAL A 37 -38.43 -23.04 40.19
CA VAL A 37 -39.82 -23.12 40.69
C VAL A 37 -40.18 -21.88 41.52
N LEU A 38 -39.28 -21.31 42.33
CA LEU A 38 -39.52 -20.00 42.96
C LEU A 38 -39.61 -18.88 41.92
N SER A 39 -38.79 -18.87 40.86
CA SER A 39 -38.88 -17.87 39.79
C SER A 39 -40.19 -17.99 39.02
N ILE A 40 -40.66 -19.20 38.72
CA ILE A 40 -41.95 -19.42 38.04
C ILE A 40 -43.13 -19.08 38.96
N ILE A 41 -43.05 -19.35 40.27
CA ILE A 41 -44.07 -18.97 41.24
C ILE A 41 -44.06 -17.45 41.50
N LEU A 42 -42.90 -16.77 41.57
CA LEU A 42 -42.85 -15.30 41.65
C LEU A 42 -43.41 -14.65 40.39
N VAL A 43 -43.13 -15.20 39.20
CA VAL A 43 -43.66 -14.68 37.92
C VAL A 43 -45.18 -14.93 37.78
N LEU A 44 -45.72 -16.00 38.35
CA LEU A 44 -47.18 -16.26 38.37
C LEU A 44 -47.93 -15.57 39.52
N CYS A 45 -47.24 -15.19 40.60
CA CYS A 45 -47.82 -14.40 41.70
C CYS A 45 -47.70 -12.87 41.51
N MET A 46 -47.06 -12.41 40.44
CA MET A 46 -46.97 -10.98 40.07
C MET A 46 -47.82 -10.63 38.82
N VAL A 47 -48.98 -11.26 38.67
CA VAL A 47 -50.04 -10.81 37.76
C VAL A 47 -51.04 -9.96 38.55
N PRO A 48 -50.87 -8.62 38.66
CA PRO A 48 -52.00 -7.76 38.98
C PRO A 48 -53.01 -7.86 37.83
N PHE A 49 -54.28 -8.04 38.19
CA PHE A 49 -55.40 -8.10 37.25
C PHE A 49 -55.31 -7.00 36.20
N THR A 50 -55.53 -7.36 34.93
CA THR A 50 -55.70 -6.41 33.83
C THR A 50 -57.02 -5.67 33.96
N VAL A 51 -57.07 -4.69 34.86
CA VAL A 51 -57.78 -3.45 34.55
C VAL A 51 -57.03 -2.82 33.38
N SER A 52 -57.78 -2.43 32.34
CA SER A 52 -57.25 -1.65 31.22
C SER A 52 -56.56 -0.41 31.78
N ALA A 53 -55.23 -0.36 31.74
CA ALA A 53 -54.55 0.91 32.00
C ALA A 53 -54.88 1.82 30.83
N ALA A 54 -55.28 3.05 31.14
CA ALA A 54 -55.23 4.12 30.15
C ALA A 54 -53.80 4.26 29.62
N ASP A 55 -53.67 4.73 28.38
CA ASP A 55 -52.38 5.16 27.86
C ASP A 55 -51.78 6.23 28.79
N PRO A 56 -50.44 6.31 28.89
CA PRO A 56 -49.81 7.36 29.68
C PRO A 56 -50.20 8.73 29.12
N ALA A 57 -50.61 9.62 30.01
CA ALA A 57 -51.11 10.95 29.69
C ALA A 57 -50.44 12.00 30.58
N VAL A 58 -50.50 13.26 30.14
CA VAL A 58 -50.17 14.41 31.00
C VAL A 58 -51.32 14.59 31.98
N GLU A 59 -51.01 14.50 33.27
CA GLU A 59 -51.92 14.84 34.35
C GLU A 59 -51.69 16.27 34.84
N MET A 60 -52.66 16.84 35.56
CA MET A 60 -52.46 18.08 36.32
C MET A 60 -52.41 17.72 37.80
N ILE A 61 -51.25 17.90 38.44
CA ILE A 61 -51.04 17.62 39.87
C ILE A 61 -50.56 18.92 40.51
N ASP A 62 -51.25 19.37 41.56
CA ASP A 62 -51.02 20.64 42.25
C ASP A 62 -50.93 21.88 41.35
N GLY A 63 -51.55 21.82 40.17
CA GLY A 63 -51.55 22.89 39.16
C GLY A 63 -50.44 22.79 38.11
N GLU A 64 -49.51 21.83 38.23
CA GLU A 64 -48.43 21.58 37.27
C GLU A 64 -48.76 20.42 36.32
N LYS A 65 -48.44 20.56 35.03
CA LYS A 65 -48.44 19.45 34.07
C LYS A 65 -47.45 18.40 34.56
N THR A 66 -47.91 17.17 34.80
CA THR A 66 -47.10 16.10 35.38
C THR A 66 -47.21 14.81 34.55
N VAL A 67 -46.08 14.16 34.30
CA VAL A 67 -45.99 12.88 33.59
C VAL A 67 -45.17 11.86 34.39
N PHE A 68 -45.48 10.58 34.21
CA PHE A 68 -44.85 9.47 34.93
C PHE A 68 -43.99 8.60 34.00
N VAL A 69 -42.79 8.22 34.43
CA VAL A 69 -41.83 7.42 33.65
C VAL A 69 -41.39 6.17 34.43
N SER A 70 -41.48 5.01 33.78
CA SER A 70 -40.91 3.77 34.31
C SER A 70 -40.70 2.73 33.22
N SER A 71 -39.60 1.99 33.27
CA SER A 71 -39.30 0.86 32.38
C SER A 71 -40.34 -0.27 32.47
N PHE A 72 -41.08 -0.36 33.59
CA PHE A 72 -42.19 -1.30 33.77
C PHE A 72 -43.54 -0.79 33.21
N GLY A 73 -43.61 0.46 32.70
CA GLY A 73 -44.81 1.05 32.09
C GLY A 73 -45.95 1.40 33.07
N ARG A 74 -45.77 1.16 34.38
CA ARG A 74 -46.65 1.60 35.47
C ARG A 74 -45.81 1.89 36.71
N MET A 75 -46.24 2.83 37.54
CA MET A 75 -45.66 3.10 38.86
C MET A 75 -46.75 3.39 39.90
N ASN A 76 -46.45 3.21 41.17
CA ASN A 76 -47.36 3.55 42.26
C ASN A 76 -46.95 4.92 42.81
N TYR A 77 -47.84 5.92 42.74
CA TYR A 77 -47.59 7.27 43.20
C TYR A 77 -48.81 7.78 43.99
N ASP A 78 -48.56 8.34 45.18
CA ASP A 78 -49.59 8.74 46.15
C ASP A 78 -50.70 7.69 46.35
N GLY A 79 -50.28 6.45 46.60
CA GLY A 79 -51.18 5.30 46.81
C GLY A 79 -51.98 4.84 45.58
N LYS A 80 -51.78 5.43 44.40
CA LYS A 80 -52.49 5.08 43.16
C LYS A 80 -51.54 4.58 42.08
N THR A 81 -51.95 3.54 41.36
CA THR A 81 -51.21 3.05 40.19
C THR A 81 -51.42 3.99 39.00
N LYS A 82 -50.32 4.57 38.51
CA LYS A 82 -50.23 5.43 37.33
C LYS A 82 -49.75 4.65 36.12
N ALA A 83 -50.25 4.98 34.94
CA ALA A 83 -49.66 4.56 33.67
C ALA A 83 -48.44 5.42 33.37
N CYS A 84 -47.36 4.80 32.87
CA CYS A 84 -46.10 5.50 32.63
C CYS A 84 -45.65 5.42 31.17
N TYR A 85 -45.03 6.49 30.71
CA TYR A 85 -44.19 6.46 29.52
C TYR A 85 -43.00 5.52 29.77
N ARG A 86 -42.62 4.77 28.73
CA ARG A 86 -41.52 3.79 28.80
C ARG A 86 -40.15 4.42 28.56
N SER A 87 -40.11 5.53 27.83
CA SER A 87 -38.92 6.37 27.69
C SER A 87 -39.14 7.73 28.36
N PHE A 88 -38.05 8.38 28.77
CA PHE A 88 -38.09 9.76 29.24
C PHE A 88 -38.47 10.74 28.12
N MET A 89 -38.07 10.44 26.88
CA MET A 89 -38.31 11.31 25.72
C MET A 89 -39.79 11.39 25.33
N ASP A 90 -40.54 10.28 25.39
CA ASP A 90 -41.99 10.30 25.14
C ASP A 90 -42.73 11.16 26.17
N ALA A 91 -42.29 11.11 27.44
CA ALA A 91 -42.86 11.90 28.52
C ALA A 91 -42.54 13.40 28.37
N LEU A 92 -41.30 13.74 28.03
CA LEU A 92 -40.88 15.11 27.77
C LEU A 92 -41.58 15.71 26.55
N ASN A 93 -41.77 14.93 25.49
CA ASN A 93 -42.56 15.33 24.33
C ASN A 93 -44.03 15.59 24.70
N ALA A 94 -44.62 14.75 25.54
CA ALA A 94 -46.01 14.90 25.98
C ALA A 94 -46.27 16.21 26.78
N LEU A 95 -45.31 16.67 27.59
CA LEU A 95 -45.42 17.95 28.32
C LEU A 95 -45.51 19.18 27.38
N GLY A 96 -44.91 19.08 26.19
CA GLY A 96 -44.80 20.18 25.22
C GLY A 96 -43.73 21.21 25.57
N LYS A 97 -43.75 22.36 24.86
CA LYS A 97 -42.73 23.41 25.01
C LYS A 97 -42.80 24.20 26.33
N ASP A 98 -43.95 24.22 26.98
CA ASP A 98 -44.18 25.01 28.20
C ASP A 98 -43.43 24.48 29.44
N GLY A 99 -42.92 23.24 29.38
CA GLY A 99 -42.30 22.57 30.52
C GLY A 99 -43.31 21.84 31.43
N GLY A 100 -42.84 21.42 32.61
CA GLY A 100 -43.63 20.66 33.60
C GLY A 100 -42.82 19.65 34.42
N THR A 101 -43.53 18.81 35.16
CA THR A 101 -42.97 17.85 36.12
C THR A 101 -42.92 16.42 35.57
N ILE A 102 -41.77 15.75 35.72
CA ILE A 102 -41.54 14.35 35.34
C ILE A 102 -41.21 13.56 36.61
N ILE A 103 -42.03 12.56 36.94
CA ILE A 103 -41.82 11.70 38.12
C ILE A 103 -41.45 10.30 37.64
N PHE A 104 -40.36 9.73 38.16
CA PHE A 104 -39.86 8.44 37.69
C PHE A 104 -39.51 7.45 38.80
N SER A 105 -39.60 6.15 38.47
CA SER A 105 -39.18 5.04 39.36
C SER A 105 -38.52 3.89 38.59
N GLY A 106 -37.48 3.31 39.21
CA GLY A 106 -36.72 2.17 38.68
C GLY A 106 -35.56 2.54 37.75
N THR A 107 -34.99 1.52 37.10
CA THR A 107 -33.87 1.68 36.17
C THR A 107 -34.35 2.28 34.85
N ALA A 108 -33.73 3.37 34.41
CA ALA A 108 -33.98 4.02 33.13
C ALA A 108 -32.63 4.24 32.44
N ALA A 109 -32.49 3.73 31.21
CA ALA A 109 -31.31 3.96 30.40
C ALA A 109 -31.54 5.20 29.52
N PHE A 110 -30.59 6.13 29.53
CA PHE A 110 -30.61 7.34 28.71
C PHE A 110 -29.59 7.20 27.58
N THR A 111 -29.99 7.61 26.37
CA THR A 111 -29.11 7.73 25.21
C THR A 111 -29.34 9.11 24.60
N GLU A 112 -28.30 9.95 24.65
CA GLU A 112 -28.08 11.23 23.95
C GLU A 112 -29.32 12.05 23.56
N PHE A 113 -29.49 13.19 24.24
CA PHE A 113 -30.55 14.16 23.96
C PHE A 113 -29.94 15.53 23.63
N ASN A 114 -30.62 16.30 22.77
CA ASN A 114 -30.17 17.62 22.34
C ASN A 114 -31.42 18.45 21.94
N ASP A 115 -31.99 19.24 22.86
CA ASP A 115 -33.10 20.15 22.52
C ASP A 115 -32.50 21.43 21.91
N ILE A 116 -32.92 21.79 20.71
CA ILE A 116 -32.43 22.98 20.00
C ILE A 116 -33.49 24.09 19.97
N GLU A 117 -34.67 23.87 20.56
CA GLU A 117 -35.86 24.73 20.36
C GLU A 117 -36.34 25.54 21.58
N GLY A 118 -35.56 25.60 22.67
CA GLY A 118 -35.79 26.53 23.79
C GLY A 118 -37.04 26.21 24.64
N ARG A 119 -36.95 25.18 25.49
CA ARG A 119 -38.07 24.68 26.31
C ARG A 119 -38.17 25.40 27.67
N GLY A 120 -39.41 25.61 28.14
CA GLY A 120 -39.71 26.11 29.48
C GLY A 120 -39.31 25.15 30.61
N PRO A 121 -39.40 25.58 31.89
CA PRO A 121 -38.81 24.89 33.04
C PRO A 121 -39.27 23.44 33.22
N VAL A 122 -38.34 22.55 33.57
CA VAL A 122 -38.63 21.11 33.77
C VAL A 122 -38.18 20.66 35.15
N LYS A 123 -39.07 19.95 35.85
CA LYS A 123 -38.86 19.47 37.22
C LYS A 123 -38.85 17.95 37.23
N VAL A 124 -37.76 17.33 37.66
CA VAL A 124 -37.57 15.88 37.60
C VAL A 124 -37.47 15.32 39.02
N ILE A 125 -38.36 14.39 39.36
CA ILE A 125 -38.50 13.83 40.71
C ILE A 125 -38.26 12.32 40.68
N GLY A 126 -37.20 11.88 41.35
CA GLY A 126 -36.84 10.46 41.50
C GLY A 126 -37.43 9.84 42.76
N THR A 127 -37.92 8.59 42.67
CA THR A 127 -38.59 7.88 43.78
C THR A 127 -37.86 6.61 44.27
N GLY A 128 -36.52 6.58 44.17
CA GLY A 128 -35.64 5.50 44.68
C GLY A 128 -35.68 4.19 43.88
N THR A 129 -34.64 3.34 43.82
CA THR A 129 -33.26 3.39 44.34
C THR A 129 -32.26 3.04 43.21
N LYS A 130 -31.03 3.57 43.29
CA LYS A 130 -29.81 3.29 42.48
C LYS A 130 -29.97 2.94 40.97
N ASN A 131 -29.44 3.81 40.11
CA ASN A 131 -29.31 3.58 38.67
C ASN A 131 -27.85 3.35 38.24
N THR A 132 -27.67 2.57 37.18
CA THR A 132 -26.39 2.41 36.46
C THR A 132 -26.67 2.46 34.95
N GLY A 133 -26.39 3.60 34.30
CA GLY A 133 -26.57 3.73 32.84
C GLY A 133 -26.71 5.15 32.30
N ASN A 134 -25.61 5.66 31.74
CA ASN A 134 -25.45 6.68 30.68
C ASN A 134 -26.05 8.10 30.82
N ILE A 135 -25.50 8.98 29.97
CA ILE A 135 -25.47 10.45 30.05
C ILE A 135 -26.87 11.09 29.99
N LEU A 136 -27.12 12.04 30.89
CA LEU A 136 -28.10 13.11 30.69
C LEU A 136 -27.38 14.32 30.06
N ASP A 137 -27.83 14.76 28.88
CA ASP A 137 -27.49 16.05 28.26
C ASP A 137 -28.76 16.93 28.26
N PHE A 138 -28.65 18.17 28.75
CA PHE A 138 -29.76 19.14 28.84
C PHE A 138 -29.53 20.39 27.98
N SER A 139 -28.98 20.19 26.78
CA SER A 139 -28.85 21.24 25.76
C SER A 139 -30.19 21.97 25.54
N GLY A 140 -30.14 23.31 25.60
CA GLY A 140 -31.23 24.21 25.17
C GLY A 140 -32.44 24.35 26.12
N MET A 141 -32.37 23.86 27.35
CA MET A 141 -33.45 24.00 28.35
C MET A 141 -33.31 25.24 29.24
N GLY A 142 -34.46 25.76 29.72
CA GLY A 142 -34.54 26.69 30.85
C GLY A 142 -34.29 26.01 32.21
N ASP A 143 -34.79 26.60 33.31
CA ASP A 143 -34.56 26.11 34.67
C ASP A 143 -34.90 24.63 34.86
N VAL A 144 -34.02 23.89 35.55
CA VAL A 144 -34.20 22.45 35.84
C VAL A 144 -34.22 22.26 37.35
N GLU A 145 -35.29 21.67 37.89
CA GLU A 145 -35.38 21.31 39.32
C GLU A 145 -35.28 19.80 39.52
N LEU A 146 -34.30 19.33 40.30
CA LEU A 146 -34.11 17.91 40.62
C LEU A 146 -34.48 17.63 42.09
N LYS A 147 -35.37 16.65 42.35
CA LYS A 147 -35.73 16.22 43.72
C LYS A 147 -35.65 14.71 43.93
N GLY A 148 -35.31 14.33 45.16
CA GLY A 148 -35.14 12.94 45.60
C GLY A 148 -33.70 12.44 45.50
N ASP A 149 -33.45 11.23 46.00
CA ASP A 149 -32.13 10.61 46.00
C ASP A 149 -31.80 10.05 44.61
N ILE A 150 -31.00 10.79 43.84
CA ILE A 150 -30.59 10.43 42.47
C ILE A 150 -29.10 10.10 42.44
N THR A 151 -28.75 8.97 41.80
CA THR A 151 -27.37 8.53 41.54
C THR A 151 -27.19 8.32 40.04
N LEU A 152 -26.14 8.87 39.45
CA LEU A 152 -25.89 8.90 38.01
C LEU A 152 -24.47 8.41 37.69
N ASN A 153 -24.27 7.71 36.58
CA ASN A 153 -22.93 7.31 36.14
C ASN A 153 -22.16 8.48 35.50
N PHE A 154 -22.84 9.31 34.72
CA PHE A 154 -22.31 10.46 34.00
C PHE A 154 -23.39 11.53 33.83
N LEU A 155 -23.00 12.81 33.84
CA LEU A 155 -23.91 13.96 33.73
C LEU A 155 -23.21 15.08 32.94
N VAL A 156 -23.84 15.57 31.87
CA VAL A 156 -23.32 16.64 31.00
C VAL A 156 -24.38 17.74 30.93
N ILE A 157 -24.12 18.93 31.47
CA ILE A 157 -25.14 19.99 31.52
C ILE A 157 -24.79 21.12 30.54
N LYS A 158 -25.72 21.43 29.64
CA LYS A 158 -25.62 22.49 28.61
C LYS A 158 -26.87 23.38 28.57
N MET A 159 -27.28 23.86 29.74
CA MET A 159 -28.48 24.70 29.87
C MET A 159 -28.38 26.01 29.07
N ALA A 160 -29.53 26.62 28.79
CA ALA A 160 -29.58 27.94 28.17
C ALA A 160 -28.92 29.00 29.08
N PRO A 161 -28.28 30.06 28.52
CA PRO A 161 -27.64 31.10 29.32
C PRO A 161 -28.58 31.74 30.35
N GLY A 162 -28.16 31.80 31.61
CA GLY A 162 -28.93 32.37 32.72
C GLY A 162 -29.97 31.45 33.37
N ALA A 163 -30.06 30.17 32.96
CA ALA A 163 -30.94 29.20 33.61
C ALA A 163 -30.31 28.59 34.89
N PHE A 164 -31.16 28.21 35.86
CA PHE A 164 -30.77 27.67 37.16
C PHE A 164 -30.97 26.16 37.28
N LEU A 165 -29.98 25.46 37.84
CA LEU A 165 -30.15 24.10 38.34
C LEU A 165 -30.54 24.15 39.84
N LEU A 166 -31.76 23.73 40.14
CA LEU A 166 -32.34 23.76 41.48
C LEU A 166 -32.26 22.37 42.11
N THR A 167 -31.52 22.23 43.21
CA THR A 167 -31.25 20.93 43.88
C THR A 167 -31.98 20.76 45.23
N ASN A 168 -32.44 21.87 45.82
CA ASN A 168 -33.32 21.94 46.99
C ASN A 168 -32.97 20.95 48.13
N GLY A 169 -31.69 20.91 48.51
CA GLY A 169 -31.17 20.17 49.66
C GLY A 169 -30.85 18.70 49.42
N HIS A 170 -31.13 18.16 48.23
CA HIS A 170 -30.86 16.75 47.90
C HIS A 170 -29.41 16.51 47.47
N SER A 171 -28.84 15.37 47.86
CA SER A 171 -27.44 15.02 47.59
C SER A 171 -27.28 14.14 46.35
N PHE A 172 -26.41 14.54 45.43
CA PHE A 172 -26.12 13.83 44.19
C PHE A 172 -24.76 13.13 44.27
N ARG A 173 -24.67 11.93 43.70
CA ARG A 173 -23.39 11.26 43.41
C ARG A 173 -23.28 11.00 41.91
N THR A 174 -22.19 11.46 41.31
CA THR A 174 -21.68 10.94 40.05
C THR A 174 -20.56 9.94 40.34
N GLU A 175 -20.52 8.82 39.62
CA GLU A 175 -19.45 7.81 39.82
C GLU A 175 -18.18 8.13 39.01
N ASN A 176 -18.29 8.90 37.91
CA ASN A 176 -17.17 9.22 36.99
C ASN A 176 -16.93 10.73 36.75
N GLY A 177 -17.26 11.62 37.71
CA GLY A 177 -16.91 13.05 37.63
C GLY A 177 -18.05 14.00 37.22
N PHE A 178 -17.69 15.25 36.94
CA PHE A 178 -18.59 16.38 36.67
C PHE A 178 -17.99 17.21 35.53
N ASP A 179 -18.72 17.43 34.44
CA ASP A 179 -18.19 18.10 33.24
C ASP A 179 -19.12 19.25 32.81
N THR A 180 -18.66 20.49 33.01
CA THR A 180 -19.41 21.72 32.74
C THR A 180 -18.77 22.49 31.59
N TYR A 181 -19.30 22.31 30.39
CA TYR A 181 -18.75 22.90 29.16
C TYR A 181 -19.04 24.41 28.96
N ASN A 182 -19.89 25.02 29.79
CA ASN A 182 -20.24 26.45 29.73
C ASN A 182 -19.94 27.17 31.04
N LYS A 183 -19.46 28.42 30.94
CA LYS A 183 -18.97 29.25 32.06
C LYS A 183 -20.04 29.81 33.01
N GLU A 184 -21.33 29.59 32.77
CA GLU A 184 -22.43 30.27 33.46
C GLU A 184 -23.55 29.28 33.85
N ILE A 185 -23.26 28.35 34.78
CA ILE A 185 -24.28 27.48 35.39
C ILE A 185 -24.41 27.84 36.87
N PHE A 186 -25.54 28.44 37.24
CA PHE A 186 -25.84 28.80 38.62
C PHE A 186 -26.56 27.65 39.33
N VAL A 187 -25.95 27.09 40.38
CA VAL A 187 -26.56 26.03 41.18
C VAL A 187 -27.21 26.65 42.42
N ARG A 188 -28.53 26.53 42.53
CA ARG A 188 -29.29 27.06 43.67
C ARG A 188 -29.68 25.93 44.63
N ASN A 189 -29.37 26.13 45.90
CA ASN A 189 -29.69 25.18 46.97
C ASN A 189 -30.51 25.90 48.05
N GLY A 190 -31.83 25.89 47.89
CA GLY A 190 -32.73 26.80 48.62
C GLY A 190 -32.48 28.26 48.21
N ASP A 191 -32.57 29.18 49.17
CA ASP A 191 -32.36 30.62 48.93
C ASP A 191 -30.90 30.98 48.62
N ASN A 192 -29.95 30.10 48.90
CA ASN A 192 -28.54 30.31 48.60
C ASN A 192 -28.24 30.06 47.11
N ILE A 193 -27.84 31.11 46.41
CA ILE A 193 -27.14 31.02 45.13
C ILE A 193 -25.69 30.62 45.45
N ILE A 194 -25.27 29.46 44.97
CA ILE A 194 -23.84 29.12 44.91
C ILE A 194 -23.39 29.52 43.51
N ASP A 195 -22.76 30.67 43.41
CA ASP A 195 -21.88 30.92 42.27
C ASP A 195 -20.77 29.85 42.30
N TYR A 196 -20.53 29.23 41.15
CA TYR A 196 -19.26 28.56 40.87
C TYR A 196 -18.41 29.52 40.03
N PRO A 197 -17.73 30.50 40.64
CA PRO A 197 -16.62 31.14 39.96
C PRO A 197 -15.50 30.09 39.88
N ASP A 198 -15.00 29.90 38.66
CA ASP A 198 -13.93 29.00 38.27
C ASP A 198 -14.27 27.49 38.17
N PRO A 199 -13.73 26.78 37.15
CA PRO A 199 -13.72 25.32 37.11
C PRO A 199 -12.95 24.75 38.32
N PRO A 200 -13.19 23.48 38.72
CA PRO A 200 -12.74 22.94 40.00
C PRO A 200 -11.27 23.25 40.31
N SER A 201 -11.06 24.05 41.36
CA SER A 201 -9.78 24.72 41.67
C SER A 201 -8.63 23.81 42.09
N VAL A 202 -8.89 22.50 42.17
CA VAL A 202 -7.91 21.40 42.26
C VAL A 202 -8.53 20.19 41.57
N ALA A 203 -7.80 19.54 40.65
CA ALA A 203 -8.12 18.19 40.21
C ALA A 203 -7.53 17.18 41.21
N PRO A 204 -8.34 16.49 42.05
CA PRO A 204 -7.78 15.61 43.07
C PRO A 204 -7.38 14.26 42.46
N GLY A 205 -6.09 13.95 42.45
CA GLY A 205 -5.56 12.60 42.16
C GLY A 205 -5.91 11.53 43.21
N THR A 206 -7.01 11.70 43.97
CA THR A 206 -7.44 10.79 45.04
C THR A 206 -8.61 9.93 44.58
N THR A 207 -8.33 8.83 43.89
CA THR A 207 -9.26 7.69 43.86
C THR A 207 -9.30 7.05 45.25
N ALA A 208 -10.49 6.80 45.77
CA ALA A 208 -10.64 5.93 46.93
C ALA A 208 -10.49 4.49 46.44
N SER A 209 -9.36 3.86 46.77
CA SER A 209 -8.98 2.46 46.47
C SER A 209 -9.02 2.03 44.99
N GLY A 210 -7.83 1.90 44.38
CA GLY A 210 -7.64 1.08 43.17
C GLY A 210 -6.90 1.81 42.05
N THR A 211 -5.69 1.33 41.80
CA THR A 211 -4.77 1.32 40.62
C THR A 211 -5.04 2.06 39.30
N ALA A 212 -6.20 2.68 39.04
CA ALA A 212 -6.44 3.45 37.81
C ALA A 212 -5.74 4.82 37.89
N GLY A 213 -4.84 5.09 36.94
CA GLY A 213 -4.19 6.41 36.79
C GLY A 213 -5.16 7.48 36.30
N VAL A 214 -4.82 8.75 36.52
CA VAL A 214 -5.62 9.90 36.03
C VAL A 214 -4.94 10.51 34.80
N GLU A 215 -5.63 10.52 33.67
CA GLU A 215 -5.24 11.27 32.48
C GLU A 215 -6.02 12.59 32.40
N LEU A 216 -5.31 13.70 32.12
CA LEU A 216 -5.92 15.02 31.88
C LEU A 216 -5.61 15.51 30.46
N ASN A 217 -6.67 15.91 29.76
CA ASN A 217 -6.67 16.41 28.39
C ASN A 217 -6.85 17.94 28.35
N ALA A 218 -6.98 18.51 27.15
CA ALA A 218 -7.03 19.96 26.93
C ALA A 218 -8.08 20.72 27.77
N GLY A 219 -7.60 21.58 28.68
CA GLY A 219 -8.39 22.46 29.54
C GLY A 219 -7.56 23.60 30.14
N VAL A 220 -8.11 24.36 31.08
CA VAL A 220 -7.37 25.35 31.89
C VAL A 220 -7.49 24.97 33.36
N TYR A 221 -6.36 24.79 34.04
CA TYR A 221 -6.30 24.30 35.42
C TYR A 221 -5.40 25.18 36.29
N THR A 222 -5.79 25.42 37.54
CA THR A 222 -4.98 26.17 38.52
C THR A 222 -3.90 25.31 39.17
N THR A 223 -4.21 24.07 39.54
CA THR A 223 -3.26 23.17 40.20
C THR A 223 -3.54 21.70 39.93
N LEU A 224 -2.47 20.99 39.58
CA LEU A 224 -2.39 19.53 39.46
C LEU A 224 -1.32 19.00 40.42
N ALA A 225 -1.67 18.01 41.23
CA ALA A 225 -0.73 17.32 42.11
C ALA A 225 -0.90 15.80 41.97
N ALA A 226 0.20 15.08 41.76
CA ALA A 226 0.17 13.62 41.70
C ALA A 226 0.14 12.97 43.09
N GLY A 227 0.58 13.67 44.15
CA GLY A 227 0.41 13.24 45.54
C GLY A 227 -0.86 13.77 46.20
N SER A 228 -0.81 14.00 47.50
CA SER A 228 -1.92 14.59 48.26
C SER A 228 -2.12 16.08 47.93
N ALA A 229 -3.35 16.47 47.58
CA ALA A 229 -3.77 17.88 47.53
C ALA A 229 -4.61 18.29 48.76
N ASN A 230 -4.58 19.58 49.11
CA ASN A 230 -5.44 20.22 50.11
C ASN A 230 -5.43 19.57 51.51
N GLY A 231 -4.26 19.15 51.99
CA GLY A 231 -4.07 18.69 53.37
C GLY A 231 -4.64 17.30 53.69
N LYS A 232 -5.08 16.53 52.69
CA LYS A 232 -5.55 15.15 52.86
C LYS A 232 -4.38 14.20 53.14
N SER A 233 -4.69 12.91 53.32
CA SER A 233 -3.67 11.86 53.41
C SER A 233 -3.90 10.78 52.35
N VAL A 234 -2.82 10.30 51.75
CA VAL A 234 -2.81 9.30 50.67
C VAL A 234 -1.88 8.16 51.07
N ASN A 235 -2.39 6.93 51.16
CA ASN A 235 -1.63 5.76 51.65
C ASN A 235 -1.49 4.68 50.57
N SER A 236 -1.16 5.10 49.35
CA SER A 236 -0.94 4.25 48.18
C SER A 236 0.03 4.93 47.21
N ASN A 237 0.53 4.16 46.24
CA ASN A 237 1.17 4.75 45.07
C ASN A 237 0.14 5.55 44.26
N THR A 238 0.59 6.55 43.50
CA THR A 238 -0.23 7.36 42.60
C THR A 238 0.45 7.53 41.24
N HIS A 239 -0.34 7.69 40.19
CA HIS A 239 0.14 7.95 38.83
C HIS A 239 -0.82 8.94 38.14
N VAL A 240 -0.26 10.07 37.68
CA VAL A 240 -0.95 11.10 36.91
C VAL A 240 -0.24 11.32 35.58
N LYS A 241 -1.00 11.45 34.50
CA LYS A 241 -0.50 11.83 33.17
C LYS A 241 -1.25 13.07 32.67
N LEU A 242 -0.49 14.01 32.14
CA LEU A 242 -0.96 15.27 31.57
C LEU A 242 -0.61 15.28 30.08
N ASP A 243 -1.57 15.45 29.18
CA ASP A 243 -1.31 15.60 27.74
C ASP A 243 -2.25 16.63 27.08
N GLY A 244 -2.13 17.87 27.54
CA GLY A 244 -2.81 19.03 26.97
C GLY A 244 -3.14 20.12 28.01
N GLY A 245 -3.58 21.28 27.51
CA GLY A 245 -4.12 22.36 28.34
C GLY A 245 -3.11 23.38 28.85
N LYS A 246 -3.61 24.35 29.63
CA LYS A 246 -2.83 25.40 30.31
C LYS A 246 -2.93 25.21 31.81
N ILE A 247 -1.81 25.03 32.51
CA ILE A 247 -1.78 24.75 33.95
C ILE A 247 -0.84 25.69 34.69
N GLU A 248 -1.33 26.36 35.73
CA GLU A 248 -0.48 27.26 36.53
C GLU A 248 0.52 26.47 37.39
N ASN A 249 0.06 25.48 38.17
CA ASN A 249 0.91 24.71 39.07
C ASN A 249 0.80 23.19 38.82
N VAL A 250 1.91 22.53 38.54
CA VAL A 250 2.01 21.07 38.34
C VAL A 250 3.03 20.51 39.32
N VAL A 251 2.65 19.50 40.11
CA VAL A 251 3.46 18.99 41.23
C VAL A 251 3.52 17.46 41.22
N GLY A 252 4.73 16.90 41.23
CA GLY A 252 4.95 15.45 41.24
C GLY A 252 4.60 14.77 42.57
N GLY A 253 4.60 15.51 43.67
CA GLY A 253 4.23 15.07 45.02
C GLY A 253 3.01 15.82 45.56
N ASN A 254 3.02 16.19 46.85
CA ASN A 254 1.87 16.84 47.48
C ASN A 254 1.78 18.34 47.16
N PHE A 255 0.57 18.89 47.20
CA PHE A 255 0.31 20.32 47.22
C PHE A 255 -0.43 20.70 48.52
N GLY A 256 0.19 21.56 49.32
CA GLY A 256 -0.25 21.88 50.69
C GLY A 256 0.12 20.81 51.73
N ASN A 257 -0.37 20.98 52.97
CA ASN A 257 0.17 20.32 54.18
C ASN A 257 -0.22 18.84 54.37
N GLY A 258 -0.48 18.09 53.29
CA GLY A 258 -0.90 16.69 53.35
C GLY A 258 0.25 15.70 53.60
N VAL A 259 -0.10 14.46 53.93
CA VAL A 259 0.87 13.36 54.11
C VAL A 259 0.57 12.24 53.12
N MET A 260 1.57 11.86 52.32
CA MET A 260 1.51 10.71 51.43
C MET A 260 2.42 9.59 51.94
N THR A 261 2.01 8.34 51.78
CA THR A 261 2.81 7.13 52.03
C THR A 261 2.65 6.20 50.84
N GLY A 262 3.71 6.07 50.04
CA GLY A 262 3.69 5.48 48.70
C GLY A 262 4.46 6.35 47.69
N ASN A 263 4.72 5.78 46.51
CA ASN A 263 5.44 6.46 45.43
C ASN A 263 4.48 7.28 44.56
N ALA A 264 4.89 8.48 44.14
CA ALA A 264 4.13 9.32 43.21
C ALA A 264 4.82 9.36 41.84
N LYS A 265 4.06 9.08 40.77
CA LYS A 265 4.52 9.24 39.38
C LYS A 265 3.70 10.31 38.65
N LEU A 266 4.40 11.20 37.96
CA LEU A 266 3.83 12.22 37.06
C LEU A 266 4.45 12.06 35.66
N VAL A 267 3.63 12.09 34.63
CA VAL A 267 4.05 12.13 33.22
C VAL A 267 3.49 13.39 32.58
N VAL A 268 4.36 14.20 31.97
CA VAL A 268 4.04 15.47 31.30
C VAL A 268 4.29 15.33 29.80
N GLY A 269 3.21 15.23 29.03
CA GLY A 269 3.19 15.26 27.57
C GLY A 269 3.20 16.70 27.05
N LYS A 270 2.25 17.07 26.19
CA LYS A 270 2.12 18.44 25.66
C LYS A 270 1.30 19.33 26.61
N GLY A 271 1.50 20.65 26.54
CA GLY A 271 0.76 21.64 27.35
C GLY A 271 1.52 22.95 27.55
N GLU A 272 0.87 23.94 28.17
CA GLU A 272 1.49 25.17 28.68
C GLU A 272 1.49 25.12 30.21
N ILE A 273 2.66 25.19 30.85
CA ILE A 273 2.81 25.05 32.31
C ILE A 273 3.56 26.26 32.87
N THR A 274 3.00 26.94 33.88
CA THR A 274 3.68 28.06 34.54
C THR A 274 4.73 27.55 35.53
N ASN A 275 4.36 26.67 36.47
CA ASN A 275 5.25 26.17 37.52
C ASN A 275 5.21 24.64 37.57
N LEU A 276 6.34 23.97 37.34
CA LEU A 276 6.51 22.53 37.53
C LEU A 276 7.42 22.25 38.74
N ILE A 277 6.91 21.50 39.72
CA ILE A 277 7.67 21.08 40.91
C ILE A 277 7.82 19.55 40.87
N ALA A 278 8.99 19.08 40.45
CA ALA A 278 9.37 17.68 40.47
C ALA A 278 9.79 17.28 41.90
N GLY A 279 8.79 17.17 42.76
CA GLY A 279 8.91 16.99 44.21
C GLY A 279 7.62 17.44 44.89
N SER A 280 7.69 17.91 46.14
CA SER A 280 6.50 18.27 46.94
C SER A 280 6.37 19.78 47.16
N ALA A 281 5.20 20.35 46.88
CA ALA A 281 4.83 21.75 47.09
C ALA A 281 4.01 21.93 48.38
N GLY A 282 4.58 21.43 49.48
CA GLY A 282 3.95 21.35 50.80
C GLY A 282 3.96 19.92 51.37
N GLY A 283 3.72 19.79 52.67
CA GLY A 283 3.46 18.50 53.31
C GLY A 283 4.64 17.52 53.30
N THR A 284 4.34 16.23 53.44
CA THR A 284 5.34 15.14 53.48
C THR A 284 4.97 13.99 52.56
N VAL A 285 5.92 13.55 51.71
CA VAL A 285 5.80 12.34 50.88
C VAL A 285 6.73 11.26 51.43
N ASN A 286 6.19 10.16 51.96
CA ASN A 286 6.94 8.97 52.40
C ASN A 286 7.00 7.95 51.25
N GLY A 287 7.89 8.22 50.29
CA GLY A 287 8.09 7.43 49.08
C GLY A 287 8.85 8.23 48.02
N ASN A 288 9.11 7.59 46.89
CA ASN A 288 9.80 8.21 45.76
C ASN A 288 8.84 9.11 44.95
N VAL A 289 9.36 10.20 44.39
CA VAL A 289 8.67 11.04 43.42
C VAL A 289 9.36 10.90 42.06
N THR A 290 8.64 10.42 41.05
CA THR A 290 9.15 10.25 39.68
C THR A 290 8.39 11.18 38.73
N VAL A 291 9.12 11.98 37.94
CA VAL A 291 8.54 12.88 36.94
C VAL A 291 9.17 12.65 35.57
N GLU A 292 8.36 12.33 34.57
CA GLU A 292 8.78 12.24 33.17
C GLU A 292 8.25 13.45 32.39
N ILE A 293 9.12 14.15 31.67
CA ILE A 293 8.78 15.32 30.83
C ILE A 293 9.07 14.98 29.38
N GLY A 294 8.03 14.72 28.59
CA GLY A 294 8.10 14.44 27.16
C GLY A 294 7.89 15.66 26.26
N GLY A 295 7.34 16.76 26.77
CA GLY A 295 7.08 17.96 25.98
C GLY A 295 6.47 19.13 26.75
N GLY A 296 5.82 20.03 26.01
CA GLY A 296 5.15 21.22 26.54
C GLY A 296 6.05 22.44 26.67
N SER A 297 5.44 23.61 26.87
CA SER A 297 6.10 24.88 27.17
C SER A 297 6.03 25.15 28.67
N ILE A 298 7.17 25.24 29.35
CA ILE A 298 7.26 25.22 30.81
C ILE A 298 8.04 26.47 31.27
N GLN A 299 7.40 27.35 32.04
CA GLN A 299 8.04 28.62 32.43
C GLN A 299 9.06 28.44 33.55
N ASN A 300 8.67 27.85 34.67
CA ASN A 300 9.51 27.64 35.85
C ASN A 300 9.55 26.14 36.21
N THR A 301 10.73 25.59 36.49
CA THR A 301 10.86 24.19 36.98
C THR A 301 11.78 24.11 38.21
N ILE A 302 11.33 23.37 39.22
CA ILE A 302 12.05 23.11 40.47
C ILE A 302 12.17 21.59 40.66
N ILE A 303 13.35 21.11 41.06
CA ILE A 303 13.60 19.70 41.39
C ILE A 303 13.83 19.55 42.89
N GLY A 304 13.06 18.66 43.52
CA GLY A 304 12.99 18.49 44.96
C GLY A 304 11.81 19.22 45.60
N ALA A 305 11.81 19.29 46.93
CA ALA A 305 10.71 19.86 47.70
C ALA A 305 10.76 21.41 47.75
N SER A 306 9.60 22.06 47.81
CA SER A 306 9.49 23.49 48.15
C SER A 306 9.81 23.75 49.62
N GLU A 307 10.08 25.01 49.97
CA GLU A 307 10.36 25.42 51.35
C GLU A 307 9.25 24.96 52.32
N GLY A 308 9.63 24.31 53.42
CA GLY A 308 8.69 23.72 54.39
C GLY A 308 8.11 22.34 54.02
N ALA A 309 8.38 21.82 52.81
CA ALA A 309 7.94 20.50 52.37
C ALA A 309 9.04 19.43 52.50
N THR A 310 8.66 18.15 52.57
CA THR A 310 9.57 17.01 52.77
C THR A 310 9.28 15.85 51.82
N VAL A 311 10.30 15.29 51.19
CA VAL A 311 10.28 14.00 50.48
C VAL A 311 11.18 13.00 51.22
N ASN A 312 10.54 12.05 51.89
CA ASN A 312 11.15 10.92 52.58
C ASN A 312 11.39 9.75 51.59
N GLY A 313 12.16 10.03 50.54
CA GLY A 313 12.47 9.12 49.44
C GLY A 313 13.33 9.82 48.37
N ASN A 314 13.47 9.17 47.21
CA ASN A 314 14.20 9.71 46.06
C ASN A 314 13.31 10.64 45.21
N VAL A 315 13.94 11.54 44.47
CA VAL A 315 13.31 12.39 43.45
C VAL A 315 14.00 12.10 42.12
N ILE A 316 13.25 11.53 41.16
CA ILE A 316 13.78 11.04 39.89
C ILE A 316 13.08 11.80 38.76
N VAL A 317 13.85 12.47 37.90
CA VAL A 317 13.31 13.27 36.80
C VAL A 317 13.89 12.80 35.48
N ALA A 318 13.06 12.50 34.49
CA ALA A 318 13.49 12.16 33.14
C ALA A 318 13.00 13.22 32.15
N ILE A 319 13.92 14.03 31.63
CA ILE A 319 13.65 15.09 30.66
C ILE A 319 13.94 14.53 29.27
N LYS A 320 12.87 14.14 28.58
CA LYS A 320 12.86 13.58 27.22
C LYS A 320 12.59 14.65 26.15
N GLY A 321 12.01 15.79 26.53
CA GLY A 321 11.75 16.96 25.69
C GLY A 321 11.14 18.13 26.47
N GLY A 322 10.64 19.16 25.77
CA GLY A 322 9.96 20.33 26.34
C GLY A 322 10.74 21.64 26.20
N ASP A 323 10.01 22.75 26.07
CA ASP A 323 10.54 24.11 25.91
C ASP A 323 10.57 24.82 27.27
N PHE A 324 11.74 24.93 27.88
CA PHE A 324 11.93 25.54 29.19
C PHE A 324 12.29 27.03 29.08
N ALA A 325 11.46 27.92 29.61
CA ALA A 325 11.71 29.37 29.53
C ALA A 325 12.76 29.88 30.54
N SER A 326 13.08 29.08 31.56
CA SER A 326 14.08 29.39 32.58
C SER A 326 14.90 28.15 32.97
N ALA A 327 16.03 28.37 33.63
CA ALA A 327 16.88 27.28 34.11
C ALA A 327 16.19 26.51 35.27
N ILE A 328 16.33 25.19 35.26
CA ILE A 328 15.78 24.29 36.28
C ILE A 328 16.59 24.42 37.57
N THR A 329 15.92 24.70 38.69
CA THR A 329 16.57 25.02 39.98
C THR A 329 16.30 24.00 41.08
N ALA A 330 17.07 24.09 42.16
CA ALA A 330 16.89 23.25 43.36
C ALA A 330 15.71 23.72 44.21
N GLY A 331 14.89 22.78 44.67
CA GLY A 331 13.92 23.00 45.74
C GLY A 331 14.61 23.32 47.07
N LYS A 332 14.01 24.20 47.87
CA LYS A 332 14.52 24.63 49.19
C LYS A 332 14.05 23.75 50.37
N GLY A 333 13.18 22.78 50.11
CA GLY A 333 12.67 21.84 51.09
C GLY A 333 13.60 20.66 51.34
N THR A 334 13.13 19.71 52.14
CA THR A 334 13.93 18.52 52.51
C THR A 334 13.69 17.38 51.54
N VAL A 335 14.77 16.79 51.02
CA VAL A 335 14.75 15.48 50.34
C VAL A 335 15.76 14.60 51.06
N THR A 336 15.35 13.41 51.50
CA THR A 336 16.21 12.51 52.30
C THR A 336 16.92 11.44 51.46
N GLY A 337 16.35 11.07 50.30
CA GLY A 337 17.00 10.23 49.30
C GLY A 337 17.83 11.04 48.32
N LYS A 338 18.03 10.51 47.12
CA LYS A 338 18.76 11.15 46.01
C LYS A 338 17.84 11.90 45.07
N LYS A 339 18.31 13.06 44.60
CA LYS A 339 17.77 13.79 43.45
C LYS A 339 18.54 13.36 42.20
N ILE A 340 17.89 12.74 41.23
CA ILE A 340 18.50 12.20 40.02
C ILE A 340 17.77 12.75 38.80
N VAL A 341 18.52 13.23 37.81
CA VAL A 341 17.97 13.80 36.57
C VAL A 341 18.62 13.13 35.37
N PHE A 342 17.79 12.58 34.50
CA PHE A 342 18.17 12.09 33.18
C PHE A 342 17.74 13.11 32.13
N VAL A 343 18.60 13.40 31.15
CA VAL A 343 18.34 14.36 30.08
C VAL A 343 18.70 13.69 28.75
N SER A 344 17.76 13.58 27.82
CA SER A 344 18.05 13.08 26.47
C SER A 344 18.69 14.15 25.59
N ASP A 345 19.43 13.74 24.55
CA ASP A 345 19.97 14.65 23.50
C ASP A 345 18.92 15.59 22.88
N ALA A 346 17.63 15.22 22.89
CA ALA A 346 16.54 16.04 22.35
C ALA A 346 16.12 17.20 23.25
N ALA A 347 16.57 17.25 24.52
CA ALA A 347 16.16 18.25 25.50
C ALA A 347 17.20 19.37 25.67
N THR A 348 16.77 20.62 25.54
CA THR A 348 17.61 21.82 25.63
C THR A 348 17.62 22.47 27.02
N ALA A 349 17.14 21.75 28.05
CA ALA A 349 16.96 22.27 29.40
C ALA A 349 18.29 22.68 30.07
N ALA A 350 18.42 23.97 30.43
CA ALA A 350 19.48 24.44 31.31
C ALA A 350 19.18 24.03 32.76
N ILE A 351 20.10 23.33 33.42
CA ILE A 351 19.90 22.81 34.79
C ILE A 351 20.99 23.38 35.71
N ASP A 352 20.61 23.93 36.86
CA ASP A 352 21.57 24.31 37.90
C ASP A 352 22.26 23.06 38.44
N LYS A 353 23.60 23.08 38.53
CA LYS A 353 24.43 21.99 39.08
C LYS A 353 24.01 21.52 40.49
N ASN A 354 23.30 22.34 41.26
CA ASN A 354 22.80 22.02 42.60
C ASN A 354 21.34 21.50 42.59
N ALA A 355 20.65 21.52 41.45
CA ALA A 355 19.28 21.05 41.30
C ALA A 355 19.16 19.57 41.69
N ALA A 356 20.17 18.75 41.39
CA ALA A 356 20.20 17.32 41.66
C ALA A 356 21.57 16.83 42.16
N ASP A 357 21.59 15.64 42.77
CA ASP A 357 22.82 14.94 43.16
C ASP A 357 23.51 14.28 41.96
N TYR A 358 22.72 13.90 40.95
CA TYR A 358 23.17 13.31 39.69
C TYR A 358 22.43 13.96 38.51
N ILE A 359 23.16 14.47 37.53
CA ILE A 359 22.64 15.03 36.27
C ILE A 359 23.28 14.24 35.12
N ILE A 360 22.49 13.42 34.44
CA ILE A 360 22.97 12.41 33.49
C ILE A 360 22.46 12.77 32.11
N LYS A 361 23.37 13.25 31.25
CA LYS A 361 23.07 13.64 29.87
C LYS A 361 23.33 12.45 28.95
N MET A 362 22.26 11.89 28.38
CA MET A 362 22.22 10.65 27.62
C MET A 362 22.23 10.90 26.11
N SER A 363 23.26 10.39 25.44
CA SER A 363 23.38 10.36 23.99
C SER A 363 23.25 8.94 23.45
N GLY A 364 22.04 8.61 22.98
CA GLY A 364 21.63 7.24 22.67
C GLY A 364 21.37 6.39 23.92
N GLY A 365 20.42 5.46 23.79
CA GLY A 365 20.02 4.56 24.87
C GLY A 365 19.14 5.17 25.96
N HIS A 366 18.89 4.39 27.01
CA HIS A 366 18.16 4.79 28.21
C HIS A 366 19.00 4.55 29.46
N CYS A 367 18.62 5.19 30.58
CA CYS A 367 19.30 5.06 31.86
C CYS A 367 18.28 5.01 33.01
N GLU A 368 18.42 4.03 33.90
CA GLU A 368 17.58 3.86 35.08
C GLU A 368 18.43 3.70 36.35
N ALA A 369 18.13 4.49 37.38
CA ALA A 369 18.79 4.39 38.67
C ALA A 369 18.32 3.15 39.45
N GLN A 370 19.27 2.31 39.86
CA GLN A 370 19.03 1.07 40.59
C GLN A 370 19.15 1.30 42.10
N PHE A 371 18.23 0.76 42.89
CA PHE A 371 18.16 1.02 44.35
C PHE A 371 18.01 -0.25 45.19
N ASP A 372 18.64 -0.25 46.35
CA ASP A 372 18.34 -1.16 47.46
C ASP A 372 17.75 -0.33 48.62
N GLY A 373 16.42 -0.41 48.79
CA GLY A 373 15.66 0.53 49.62
C GLY A 373 15.79 1.97 49.10
N THR A 374 16.41 2.85 49.89
CA THR A 374 16.74 4.24 49.49
C THR A 374 18.18 4.41 49.00
N ASN A 375 19.01 3.35 49.07
CA ASN A 375 20.42 3.44 48.66
C ASN A 375 20.56 3.23 47.16
N LEU A 376 21.17 4.18 46.47
CA LEU A 376 21.55 4.04 45.07
C LEU A 376 22.66 2.99 44.94
N THR A 377 22.44 1.95 44.14
CA THR A 377 23.37 0.83 43.91
C THR A 377 24.07 0.89 42.56
N GLY A 378 23.57 1.70 41.61
CA GLY A 378 24.16 1.94 40.31
C GLY A 378 23.16 2.51 39.31
N PHE A 379 23.54 2.52 38.04
CA PHE A 379 22.71 2.96 36.92
C PHE A 379 22.69 1.88 35.84
N LEU A 380 21.52 1.32 35.57
CA LEU A 380 21.31 0.42 34.44
C LEU A 380 21.27 1.27 33.17
N LEU A 381 22.28 1.10 32.31
CA LEU A 381 22.30 1.65 30.97
C LEU A 381 21.77 0.61 30.00
N THR A 382 20.84 0.99 29.15
CA THR A 382 20.36 0.16 28.04
C THR A 382 20.56 0.89 26.72
N ASP A 383 20.55 0.15 25.62
CA ASP A 383 20.36 0.71 24.30
C ASP A 383 18.90 1.21 24.12
N PRO A 384 18.54 1.83 22.96
CA PRO A 384 17.19 2.36 22.73
C PRO A 384 16.08 1.30 22.81
N TYR A 385 16.42 0.01 22.70
CA TYR A 385 15.51 -1.14 22.69
C TYR A 385 15.46 -1.86 24.05
N GLY A 386 16.02 -1.25 25.10
CA GLY A 386 16.02 -1.81 26.46
C GLY A 386 17.05 -2.91 26.68
N ILE A 387 17.97 -3.16 25.74
CA ILE A 387 19.02 -4.17 25.88
C ILE A 387 20.12 -3.63 26.81
N PRO A 388 20.50 -4.32 27.91
CA PRO A 388 21.57 -3.87 28.81
C PRO A 388 22.89 -3.60 28.07
N ALA A 389 23.40 -2.38 28.18
CA ALA A 389 24.53 -1.90 27.41
C ALA A 389 25.85 -2.47 27.96
N LYS A 390 26.43 -3.46 27.28
CA LYS A 390 27.72 -4.06 27.69
C LYS A 390 28.92 -3.11 27.60
N THR A 391 28.79 -2.05 26.81
CA THR A 391 29.75 -0.96 26.69
C THR A 391 29.03 0.38 26.62
N ALA A 392 29.58 1.38 27.30
CA ALA A 392 29.10 2.76 27.23
C ALA A 392 30.29 3.73 27.22
N THR A 393 30.08 4.97 26.78
CA THR A 393 31.07 6.05 26.92
C THR A 393 30.60 7.00 28.02
N ILE A 394 31.33 7.08 29.13
CA ILE A 394 30.99 7.94 30.27
C ILE A 394 32.05 9.03 30.39
N ASN A 395 31.65 10.31 30.31
CA ASN A 395 32.54 11.47 30.33
C ASN A 395 33.70 11.37 29.32
N GLY A 396 33.43 10.77 28.14
CA GLY A 396 34.40 10.55 27.07
C GLY A 396 35.27 9.29 27.22
N ALA A 397 35.17 8.54 28.32
CA ALA A 397 35.88 7.28 28.53
C ALA A 397 35.00 6.07 28.23
N SER A 398 35.49 5.13 27.42
CA SER A 398 34.81 3.85 27.17
C SER A 398 34.92 2.95 28.41
N VAL A 399 33.79 2.40 28.84
CA VAL A 399 33.65 1.49 29.99
C VAL A 399 32.83 0.26 29.60
N SER A 400 32.91 -0.81 30.39
CA SER A 400 32.15 -2.05 30.17
C SER A 400 31.49 -2.55 31.45
N SER A 401 30.38 -3.28 31.30
CA SER A 401 29.65 -3.93 32.38
C SER A 401 28.95 -5.19 31.87
N ASP A 402 29.02 -6.30 32.61
CA ASP A 402 28.44 -7.58 32.18
C ASP A 402 26.90 -7.58 32.23
N ASN A 403 26.30 -6.77 33.11
CA ASN A 403 24.86 -6.66 33.33
C ASN A 403 24.28 -5.29 32.95
N GLY A 404 25.08 -4.43 32.30
CA GLY A 404 24.68 -3.05 31.95
C GLY A 404 24.55 -2.09 33.14
N VAL A 405 24.87 -2.50 34.38
CA VAL A 405 24.86 -1.60 35.54
C VAL A 405 26.23 -0.96 35.71
N TYR A 406 26.25 0.37 35.76
CA TYR A 406 27.46 1.20 35.89
C TYR A 406 27.41 2.07 37.15
N GLN A 407 28.57 2.47 37.63
CA GLN A 407 28.71 3.47 38.69
C GLN A 407 28.97 4.84 38.06
N LEU A 408 28.16 5.83 38.41
CA LEU A 408 28.36 7.24 38.01
C LEU A 408 28.79 8.06 39.23
N ALA A 409 29.64 9.06 39.01
CA ALA A 409 30.00 10.02 40.03
C ALA A 409 28.85 11.00 40.29
N ALA A 410 28.72 11.50 41.52
CA ALA A 410 27.79 12.57 41.84
C ALA A 410 28.19 13.87 41.12
N GLY A 411 27.20 14.67 40.72
CA GLY A 411 27.36 15.81 39.82
C GLY A 411 26.87 15.52 38.40
N GLU A 412 27.45 16.20 37.42
CA GLU A 412 27.11 16.01 36.00
C GLU A 412 27.93 14.85 35.40
N SER A 413 27.28 14.02 34.59
CA SER A 413 27.94 13.03 33.74
C SER A 413 27.31 13.02 32.34
N THR A 414 28.14 13.01 31.30
CA THR A 414 27.70 12.65 29.95
C THR A 414 27.86 11.15 29.76
N VAL A 415 26.85 10.52 29.16
CA VAL A 415 26.79 9.08 28.93
C VAL A 415 26.31 8.84 27.51
N ALA A 416 27.03 8.03 26.74
CA ALA A 416 26.61 7.65 25.39
C ALA A 416 26.54 6.12 25.24
N VAL A 417 25.46 5.64 24.64
CA VAL A 417 25.21 4.21 24.39
C VAL A 417 24.92 3.99 22.90
N THR A 418 25.74 3.14 22.29
CA THR A 418 25.57 2.68 20.91
C THR A 418 24.84 1.34 20.88
N THR A 419 23.81 1.20 20.03
CA THR A 419 23.18 -0.09 19.76
C THR A 419 23.88 -0.84 18.62
N ASN A 420 23.87 -2.17 18.70
CA ASN A 420 24.23 -3.05 17.58
C ASN A 420 23.00 -3.46 16.74
N VAL A 421 21.79 -3.11 17.19
CA VAL A 421 20.53 -3.39 16.48
C VAL A 421 20.39 -2.37 15.35
N VAL A 422 20.61 -2.84 14.12
CA VAL A 422 20.37 -2.04 12.91
C VAL A 422 18.94 -2.26 12.45
N VAL A 423 18.18 -1.18 12.25
CA VAL A 423 16.77 -1.23 11.83
C VAL A 423 16.64 -0.67 10.41
N GLN A 424 16.59 -1.58 9.43
CA GLN A 424 16.48 -1.25 8.01
C GLN A 424 15.90 -2.44 7.23
N VAL A 425 15.16 -2.18 6.16
CA VAL A 425 14.59 -3.25 5.31
C VAL A 425 15.71 -4.04 4.63
N ASN A 426 15.99 -5.24 5.15
CA ASN A 426 16.89 -6.20 4.54
C ASN A 426 16.16 -6.95 3.42
N LYS A 427 16.29 -6.45 2.18
CA LYS A 427 15.72 -7.08 0.98
C LYS A 427 16.10 -8.56 0.85
N ASN A 428 17.22 -9.00 1.42
CA ASN A 428 17.80 -10.34 1.25
C ASN A 428 17.55 -11.29 2.45
N ALA A 429 16.75 -10.89 3.44
CA ALA A 429 16.49 -11.69 4.64
C ALA A 429 15.80 -13.04 4.39
N LYS A 430 16.26 -14.12 5.03
CA LYS A 430 15.46 -15.34 5.23
C LYS A 430 14.48 -15.09 6.37
N TYR A 431 13.23 -14.80 6.03
CA TYR A 431 12.26 -14.31 7.03
C TYR A 431 11.29 -15.39 7.51
N VAL A 432 11.10 -16.48 6.75
CA VAL A 432 10.19 -17.59 7.11
C VAL A 432 10.90 -18.95 7.08
N ALA A 433 10.41 -19.86 7.90
CA ALA A 433 10.75 -21.28 7.88
C ALA A 433 9.46 -22.12 7.94
N GLY A 434 9.58 -23.41 7.58
CA GLY A 434 8.54 -24.41 7.85
C GLY A 434 8.59 -24.92 9.28
N TYR A 435 7.71 -25.87 9.58
CA TYR A 435 7.60 -26.55 10.86
C TYR A 435 8.56 -27.75 10.93
N GLU A 436 8.82 -28.25 12.15
CA GLU A 436 9.76 -29.36 12.41
C GLU A 436 9.39 -30.67 11.71
N ASP A 437 8.12 -30.83 11.30
CA ASP A 437 7.60 -31.98 10.56
C ASP A 437 7.89 -31.93 9.04
N GLY A 438 8.55 -30.87 8.56
CA GLY A 438 8.86 -30.69 7.14
C GLY A 438 7.73 -30.06 6.31
N THR A 439 6.68 -29.54 6.95
CA THR A 439 5.60 -28.82 6.27
C THR A 439 5.79 -27.30 6.32
N PHE A 440 5.17 -26.58 5.38
CA PHE A 440 5.04 -25.12 5.44
C PHE A 440 3.66 -24.66 5.93
N LEU A 441 2.62 -25.49 5.79
CA LEU A 441 1.21 -25.22 6.06
C LEU A 441 0.70 -23.93 5.38
N PRO A 442 0.79 -23.82 4.04
CA PRO A 442 0.56 -22.57 3.32
C PRO A 442 -0.85 -21.97 3.50
N GLN A 443 -1.85 -22.81 3.77
CA GLN A 443 -3.25 -22.42 3.95
C GLN A 443 -3.64 -22.16 5.41
N ASN A 444 -2.73 -22.36 6.37
CA ASN A 444 -3.01 -21.98 7.76
C ASN A 444 -2.99 -20.46 7.90
N ASN A 445 -3.89 -19.95 8.73
CA ASN A 445 -3.84 -18.56 9.19
C ASN A 445 -2.60 -18.35 10.06
N MET A 446 -1.97 -17.18 9.95
CA MET A 446 -0.82 -16.81 10.76
C MET A 446 -1.27 -16.06 12.02
N THR A 447 -0.66 -16.38 13.17
CA THR A 447 -0.86 -15.63 14.42
C THR A 447 -0.16 -14.27 14.41
N ARG A 448 -0.62 -13.31 15.22
CA ARG A 448 0.05 -12.02 15.42
C ARG A 448 1.52 -12.19 15.82
N ALA A 449 1.82 -13.13 16.72
CA ALA A 449 3.19 -13.46 17.12
C ALA A 449 4.06 -13.99 15.96
N GLU A 450 3.56 -14.92 15.15
CA GLU A 450 4.28 -15.43 13.97
C GLU A 450 4.53 -14.32 12.94
N ALA A 451 3.54 -13.47 12.68
CA ALA A 451 3.65 -12.37 11.72
C ALA A 451 4.68 -11.31 12.16
N ILE A 452 4.64 -10.89 13.43
CA ILE A 452 5.62 -9.95 13.99
C ILE A 452 7.03 -10.55 13.96
N THR A 453 7.20 -11.81 14.36
CA THR A 453 8.49 -12.52 14.31
C THR A 453 9.06 -12.55 12.88
N LEU A 454 8.22 -12.90 11.90
CA LEU A 454 8.57 -12.92 10.49
C LEU A 454 9.04 -11.55 10.01
N LEU A 455 8.25 -10.50 10.28
CA LEU A 455 8.57 -9.14 9.85
C LEU A 455 9.79 -8.55 10.57
N THR A 456 10.08 -9.00 11.79
CA THR A 456 11.29 -8.61 12.52
C THR A 456 12.55 -9.05 11.79
N ARG A 457 12.58 -10.27 11.25
CA ARG A 457 13.70 -10.78 10.43
C ARG A 457 13.89 -10.02 9.12
N VAL A 458 12.84 -9.34 8.63
CA VAL A 458 12.92 -8.47 7.45
C VAL A 458 13.61 -7.15 7.77
N ILE A 459 13.54 -6.65 9.01
CA ILE A 459 14.03 -5.32 9.38
C ILE A 459 15.26 -5.29 10.30
N THR A 460 15.63 -6.42 10.91
CA THR A 460 16.83 -6.55 11.74
C THR A 460 17.33 -7.99 11.84
N ASP A 461 18.55 -8.18 12.36
CA ASP A 461 19.06 -9.50 12.74
C ASP A 461 18.50 -9.90 14.12
N GLU A 462 17.68 -10.96 14.13
CA GLU A 462 17.00 -11.45 15.33
C GLU A 462 17.97 -11.84 16.47
N ASN A 463 19.22 -12.18 16.16
CA ASN A 463 20.21 -12.56 17.16
C ASN A 463 20.58 -11.41 18.12
N ASN A 464 20.42 -10.15 17.70
CA ASN A 464 20.71 -9.00 18.56
C ASN A 464 19.61 -8.77 19.61
N ILE A 465 18.35 -9.03 19.26
CA ILE A 465 17.18 -8.73 20.11
C ILE A 465 16.68 -9.93 20.94
N LYS A 466 16.87 -11.17 20.46
CA LYS A 466 16.22 -12.37 20.98
C LYS A 466 16.67 -12.70 22.40
N GLY A 467 15.72 -12.70 23.34
CA GLY A 467 15.97 -12.91 24.77
C GLY A 467 16.46 -11.66 25.52
N ASN A 468 16.70 -10.55 24.81
CA ASN A 468 17.22 -9.30 25.38
C ASN A 468 16.18 -8.19 25.42
N VAL A 469 15.30 -8.11 24.41
CA VAL A 469 14.20 -7.14 24.36
C VAL A 469 12.99 -7.69 25.10
N LYS A 470 12.32 -6.82 25.87
CA LYS A 470 11.12 -7.11 26.67
C LYS A 470 9.88 -6.43 26.09
N ALA A 471 8.72 -7.07 26.26
CA ALA A 471 7.42 -6.52 25.90
C ALA A 471 6.66 -6.08 27.15
N ASP A 472 5.97 -4.95 27.06
CA ASP A 472 5.13 -4.38 28.11
C ASP A 472 3.65 -4.58 27.73
N PHE A 473 3.20 -5.85 27.75
CA PHE A 473 1.83 -6.28 27.49
C PHE A 473 1.43 -7.37 28.49
N ASP A 474 0.28 -7.24 29.14
CA ASP A 474 -0.23 -8.15 30.18
C ASP A 474 -0.39 -9.61 29.70
N ASP A 475 -0.57 -9.82 28.39
CA ASP A 475 -0.76 -11.13 27.76
C ASP A 475 0.48 -11.68 27.03
N VAL A 476 1.64 -11.03 27.20
CA VAL A 476 2.94 -11.54 26.77
C VAL A 476 3.69 -12.10 27.98
N ALA A 477 3.71 -13.42 28.11
CA ALA A 477 4.42 -14.09 29.20
C ALA A 477 5.94 -13.90 29.08
N GLU A 478 6.61 -13.66 30.21
CA GLU A 478 8.06 -13.52 30.27
C GLU A 478 8.77 -14.78 29.74
N GLY A 479 9.76 -14.60 28.85
CA GLY A 479 10.49 -15.70 28.22
C GLY A 479 9.69 -16.45 27.15
N ALA A 480 8.50 -15.99 26.76
CA ALA A 480 7.80 -16.53 25.60
C ALA A 480 8.65 -16.36 24.33
N TRP A 481 8.58 -17.32 23.41
CA TRP A 481 9.42 -17.32 22.20
C TRP A 481 9.23 -16.07 21.32
N TYR A 482 8.08 -15.40 21.43
CA TYR A 482 7.73 -14.17 20.73
C TYR A 482 8.00 -12.87 21.52
N GLU A 483 8.38 -12.94 22.81
CA GLU A 483 8.51 -11.79 23.73
C GLU A 483 9.35 -10.66 23.11
N SER A 484 10.59 -10.96 22.72
CA SER A 484 11.51 -9.95 22.20
C SER A 484 11.12 -9.39 20.83
N TYR A 485 10.40 -10.17 20.01
CA TYR A 485 9.93 -9.72 18.70
C TYR A 485 8.76 -8.73 18.87
N ILE A 486 7.82 -9.03 19.78
CA ILE A 486 6.71 -8.14 20.13
C ILE A 486 7.23 -6.88 20.82
N GLY A 487 8.13 -7.01 21.81
CA GLY A 487 8.72 -5.88 22.51
C GLY A 487 9.49 -4.94 21.58
N PHE A 488 10.21 -5.49 20.61
CA PHE A 488 10.91 -4.70 19.60
C PHE A 488 9.94 -3.92 18.70
N PHE A 489 8.85 -4.56 18.22
CA PHE A 489 7.81 -3.85 17.45
C PHE A 489 7.04 -2.82 18.30
N GLN A 490 6.84 -3.09 19.60
CA GLN A 490 6.23 -2.14 20.54
C GLN A 490 7.09 -0.87 20.68
N GLN A 491 8.41 -1.04 20.85
CA GLN A 491 9.37 0.07 20.99
C GLN A 491 9.53 0.90 19.70
N LEU A 492 9.33 0.28 18.53
CA LEU A 492 9.24 0.99 17.25
C LEU A 492 7.91 1.73 17.05
N GLY A 493 6.95 1.59 17.96
CA GLY A 493 5.58 2.11 17.80
C GLY A 493 4.82 1.42 16.67
N PHE A 494 5.15 0.17 16.35
CA PHE A 494 4.52 -0.55 15.23
C PHE A 494 3.21 -1.25 15.58
N LEU A 495 2.86 -1.31 16.88
CA LEU A 495 1.71 -2.06 17.38
C LEU A 495 0.54 -1.18 17.86
N ASP A 496 0.69 0.15 17.85
CA ASP A 496 -0.27 1.14 18.38
C ASP A 496 -1.70 0.99 17.83
N THR A 497 -1.82 0.52 16.59
CA THR A 497 -3.10 0.34 15.87
C THR A 497 -3.62 -1.10 15.89
N ILE A 498 -2.92 -2.03 16.56
CA ILE A 498 -3.25 -3.47 16.62
C ILE A 498 -3.49 -3.93 18.06
N ALA A 499 -2.83 -3.30 19.03
CA ALA A 499 -3.06 -3.50 20.46
C ALA A 499 -4.46 -3.00 20.88
N THR A 500 -5.04 -3.64 21.89
CA THR A 500 -6.39 -3.35 22.40
C THR A 500 -6.37 -2.51 23.69
N ASP A 501 -7.49 -1.85 23.99
CA ASP A 501 -7.81 -1.02 25.18
C ASP A 501 -6.60 -0.54 26.00
N TYR A 502 -6.17 0.69 25.73
CA TYR A 502 -5.05 1.38 26.39
C TYR A 502 -3.67 0.74 26.23
N GLY A 503 -3.51 -0.19 25.28
CA GLY A 503 -2.20 -0.79 24.94
C GLY A 503 -1.76 -1.88 25.92
N ALA A 504 -2.65 -2.36 26.78
CA ALA A 504 -2.32 -3.38 27.78
C ALA A 504 -2.21 -4.80 27.20
N THR A 505 -2.76 -5.07 26.01
CA THR A 505 -2.81 -6.43 25.42
C THR A 505 -2.59 -6.44 23.90
N ILE A 506 -1.93 -7.49 23.40
CA ILE A 506 -1.62 -7.68 21.97
C ILE A 506 -2.22 -8.96 21.37
N SER A 507 -2.72 -9.87 22.20
CA SER A 507 -3.31 -11.16 21.83
C SER A 507 -2.40 -11.98 20.90
N PRO A 508 -1.20 -12.39 21.36
CA PRO A 508 -0.14 -12.93 20.50
C PRO A 508 -0.55 -14.21 19.75
N SER A 509 -1.46 -14.99 20.31
CA SER A 509 -1.99 -16.24 19.71
C SER A 509 -3.23 -16.05 18.81
N GLN A 510 -3.76 -14.83 18.71
CA GLN A 510 -4.85 -14.53 17.76
C GLN A 510 -4.32 -14.53 16.33
N ASN A 511 -5.10 -15.04 15.38
CA ASN A 511 -4.79 -14.90 13.95
C ASN A 511 -4.78 -13.41 13.56
N ILE A 512 -3.77 -12.98 12.82
CA ILE A 512 -3.68 -11.60 12.34
C ILE A 512 -4.60 -11.40 11.13
N THR A 513 -5.29 -10.26 11.08
CA THR A 513 -6.16 -9.94 9.94
C THR A 513 -5.35 -9.40 8.76
N ARG A 514 -5.93 -9.44 7.55
CA ARG A 514 -5.33 -8.87 6.34
C ARG A 514 -5.08 -7.36 6.46
N ALA A 515 -5.93 -6.65 7.20
CA ALA A 515 -5.76 -5.22 7.45
C ALA A 515 -4.65 -4.93 8.48
N GLU A 516 -4.61 -5.68 9.59
CA GLU A 516 -3.52 -5.61 10.58
C GLU A 516 -2.16 -5.92 9.95
N PHE A 517 -2.09 -6.93 9.07
CA PHE A 517 -0.85 -7.25 8.38
C PHE A 517 -0.43 -6.15 7.38
N ALA A 518 -1.38 -5.56 6.65
CA ALA A 518 -1.10 -4.44 5.76
C ALA A 518 -0.59 -3.20 6.51
N GLU A 519 -1.12 -2.94 7.71
CA GLU A 519 -0.68 -1.89 8.63
C GLU A 519 0.77 -2.09 9.08
N LEU A 520 1.18 -3.31 9.44
CA LEU A 520 2.59 -3.61 9.77
C LEU A 520 3.53 -3.35 8.57
N LEU A 521 3.14 -3.79 7.36
CA LEU A 521 3.94 -3.52 6.15
C LEU A 521 4.03 -2.01 5.86
N PHE A 522 2.94 -1.26 6.04
CA PHE A 522 2.90 0.18 5.85
C PHE A 522 3.88 0.91 6.79
N ARG A 523 3.94 0.52 8.08
CA ARG A 523 4.90 1.08 9.05
C ARG A 523 6.35 0.73 8.71
N ILE A 524 6.60 -0.51 8.28
CA ILE A 524 7.94 -0.95 7.83
C ILE A 524 8.41 -0.16 6.61
N SER A 525 7.53 0.09 5.63
CA SER A 525 7.84 0.92 4.47
C SER A 525 8.18 2.39 4.80
N GLY A 526 7.77 2.86 5.98
CA GLY A 526 8.12 4.19 6.49
C GLY A 526 9.58 4.34 6.96
N LEU A 527 10.34 3.24 7.14
CA LEU A 527 11.72 3.22 7.65
C LEU A 527 12.79 3.76 6.68
N GLY A 528 12.46 4.74 5.83
CA GLY A 528 13.43 5.36 4.92
C GLY A 528 12.87 5.98 3.65
N GLN A 529 11.55 6.13 3.49
CA GLN A 529 10.96 6.74 2.28
C GLN A 529 10.07 7.93 2.58
N SER A 530 10.18 8.95 1.72
CA SER A 530 9.18 10.01 1.59
C SER A 530 7.89 9.40 1.03
N MET A 531 6.85 9.30 1.86
CA MET A 531 5.52 8.89 1.38
C MET A 531 4.90 10.03 0.57
N GLY A 532 5.14 10.01 -0.74
CA GLY A 532 4.52 10.94 -1.69
C GLY A 532 2.98 10.84 -1.71
N THR A 533 2.34 11.81 -2.37
CA THR A 533 0.87 11.85 -2.51
C THR A 533 0.35 10.61 -3.23
N MET A 534 -0.26 9.68 -2.48
CA MET A 534 -0.84 8.46 -3.03
C MET A 534 -2.22 8.68 -3.62
N LYS A 535 -2.47 8.07 -4.77
CA LYS A 535 -3.77 8.04 -5.42
C LYS A 535 -4.65 6.96 -4.77
N LEU A 536 -5.73 7.39 -4.12
CA LEU A 536 -6.60 6.51 -3.33
C LEU A 536 -7.44 5.60 -4.23
N LYS A 537 -7.37 4.28 -4.00
CA LYS A 537 -8.24 3.27 -4.64
C LYS A 537 -9.13 2.66 -3.55
N TYR A 538 -10.33 3.22 -3.42
CA TYR A 538 -11.31 2.74 -2.45
C TYR A 538 -11.80 1.33 -2.81
N PHE A 539 -11.76 0.42 -1.84
CA PHE A 539 -12.54 -0.82 -1.89
C PHE A 539 -13.92 -0.60 -1.31
N THR A 540 -14.89 -1.41 -1.74
CA THR A 540 -16.29 -1.30 -1.28
C THR A 540 -16.45 -1.58 0.22
N ASP A 541 -15.54 -2.35 0.81
CA ASP A 541 -15.48 -2.74 2.22
C ASP A 541 -14.39 -2.02 3.03
N VAL A 542 -13.61 -1.13 2.41
CA VAL A 542 -12.62 -0.27 3.09
C VAL A 542 -12.90 1.20 2.75
N PRO A 543 -13.94 1.81 3.37
CA PRO A 543 -14.25 3.21 3.17
C PRO A 543 -13.12 4.11 3.70
N GLY A 544 -13.01 5.35 3.22
CA GLY A 544 -11.93 6.28 3.61
C GLY A 544 -11.86 6.66 5.10
N LYS A 545 -12.86 6.28 5.92
CA LYS A 545 -12.85 6.43 7.39
C LYS A 545 -12.45 5.14 8.15
N HIS A 546 -12.14 4.06 7.44
CA HIS A 546 -11.69 2.80 8.04
C HIS A 546 -10.32 3.00 8.71
N PRO A 547 -10.05 2.44 9.92
CA PRO A 547 -8.79 2.68 10.63
C PRO A 547 -7.55 2.36 9.78
N TYR A 548 -7.57 1.23 9.08
CA TYR A 548 -6.48 0.77 8.21
C TYR A 548 -6.55 1.31 6.76
N ALA A 549 -7.40 2.32 6.47
CA ALA A 549 -7.58 2.81 5.09
C ALA A 549 -6.26 3.31 4.47
N ALA A 550 -5.39 3.97 5.25
CA ALA A 550 -4.10 4.45 4.76
C ALA A 550 -3.18 3.31 4.32
N ALA A 551 -3.00 2.30 5.18
CA ALA A 551 -2.18 1.12 4.92
C ALA A 551 -2.70 0.27 3.74
N VAL A 552 -4.02 0.08 3.65
CA VAL A 552 -4.64 -0.65 2.53
C VAL A 552 -4.43 0.10 1.20
N ASN A 553 -4.62 1.43 1.18
CA ASN A 553 -4.34 2.24 -0.01
C ASN A 553 -2.86 2.19 -0.40
N TYR A 554 -1.95 2.25 0.57
CA TYR A 554 -0.51 2.09 0.33
C TYR A 554 -0.18 0.74 -0.29
N ALA A 555 -0.65 -0.36 0.31
CA ALA A 555 -0.37 -1.70 -0.18
C ALA A 555 -0.90 -1.94 -1.60
N VAL A 556 -1.99 -1.27 -1.99
CA VAL A 556 -2.48 -1.28 -3.38
C VAL A 556 -1.62 -0.43 -4.31
N ALA A 557 -1.33 0.82 -3.93
CA ALA A 557 -0.52 1.72 -4.75
C ALA A 557 0.89 1.17 -5.00
N ALA A 558 1.48 0.50 -4.01
CA ALA A 558 2.77 -0.17 -4.09
C ALA A 558 2.74 -1.53 -4.81
N GLY A 559 1.57 -2.03 -5.23
CA GLY A 559 1.43 -3.33 -5.90
C GLY A 559 1.64 -4.56 -5.00
N ILE A 560 1.63 -4.37 -3.66
CA ILE A 560 1.75 -5.44 -2.67
C ILE A 560 0.48 -6.31 -2.67
N VAL A 561 -0.70 -5.70 -2.82
CA VAL A 561 -2.01 -6.36 -2.83
C VAL A 561 -2.93 -5.74 -3.88
N ASN A 562 -3.73 -6.56 -4.60
CA ASN A 562 -4.63 -6.08 -5.65
C ASN A 562 -6.10 -5.97 -5.23
N GLY A 563 -6.46 -6.56 -4.07
CA GLY A 563 -7.84 -6.85 -3.67
C GLY A 563 -8.39 -8.12 -4.35
N TYR A 564 -9.68 -8.37 -4.15
CA TYR A 564 -10.42 -9.48 -4.75
C TYR A 564 -11.22 -9.01 -5.98
N GLU A 565 -11.58 -9.96 -6.86
CA GLU A 565 -12.32 -9.70 -8.11
C GLU A 565 -13.71 -9.07 -7.90
N ASP A 566 -14.29 -9.27 -6.71
CA ASP A 566 -15.56 -8.68 -6.28
C ASP A 566 -15.46 -7.19 -5.86
N GLY A 567 -14.27 -6.58 -5.94
CA GLY A 567 -14.03 -5.18 -5.56
C GLY A 567 -13.89 -4.96 -4.05
N THR A 568 -13.57 -6.01 -3.30
CA THR A 568 -13.33 -5.97 -1.84
C THR A 568 -11.85 -6.20 -1.49
N PHE A 569 -11.47 -5.84 -0.27
CA PHE A 569 -10.15 -6.14 0.32
C PHE A 569 -10.18 -7.27 1.36
N LYS A 570 -11.35 -7.45 1.99
CA LYS A 570 -11.66 -8.35 3.12
C LYS A 570 -10.77 -8.06 4.33
N PRO A 571 -10.87 -6.85 4.94
CA PRO A 571 -9.96 -6.40 5.99
C PRO A 571 -9.95 -7.32 7.20
N GLU A 572 -11.12 -7.79 7.62
CA GLU A 572 -11.34 -8.64 8.81
C GLU A 572 -11.03 -10.12 8.59
N ASN A 573 -10.71 -10.54 7.36
CA ASN A 573 -10.30 -11.93 7.12
C ASN A 573 -8.91 -12.17 7.70
N ASN A 574 -8.74 -13.28 8.41
CA ASN A 574 -7.42 -13.78 8.78
C ASN A 574 -6.57 -14.03 7.53
N ILE A 575 -5.28 -13.69 7.59
CA ILE A 575 -4.35 -13.89 6.48
C ILE A 575 -3.66 -15.26 6.56
N THR A 576 -3.56 -15.94 5.41
CA THR A 576 -2.85 -17.23 5.30
C THR A 576 -1.33 -17.05 5.21
N ARG A 577 -0.58 -18.09 5.61
CA ARG A 577 0.90 -18.11 5.49
C ARG A 577 1.37 -17.88 4.04
N ALA A 578 0.64 -18.38 3.05
CA ALA A 578 0.90 -18.16 1.62
C ALA A 578 0.69 -16.70 1.17
N GLU A 579 -0.36 -16.04 1.66
CA GLU A 579 -0.61 -14.62 1.38
C GLU A 579 0.46 -13.73 2.03
N VAL A 580 0.86 -14.04 3.28
CA VAL A 580 1.93 -13.33 4.01
C VAL A 580 3.22 -13.31 3.22
N VAL A 581 3.77 -14.48 2.82
CA VAL A 581 5.04 -14.51 2.05
C VAL A 581 4.91 -13.82 0.70
N THR A 582 3.73 -13.89 0.06
CA THR A 582 3.48 -13.22 -1.23
C THR A 582 3.49 -11.70 -1.07
N MET A 583 2.86 -11.16 -0.02
CA MET A 583 2.85 -9.71 0.25
C MET A 583 4.24 -9.21 0.66
N VAL A 584 4.97 -9.95 1.50
CA VAL A 584 6.34 -9.58 1.91
C VAL A 584 7.29 -9.63 0.72
N ASN A 585 7.27 -10.68 -0.10
CA ASN A 585 8.10 -10.73 -1.32
C ASN A 585 7.81 -9.57 -2.27
N ARG A 586 6.53 -9.21 -2.49
CA ARG A 586 6.16 -8.04 -3.30
C ARG A 586 6.69 -6.72 -2.72
N MET A 587 6.59 -6.53 -1.40
CA MET A 587 7.18 -5.37 -0.70
C MET A 587 8.70 -5.30 -0.88
N LEU A 588 9.38 -6.45 -0.79
CA LEU A 588 10.84 -6.56 -0.96
C LEU A 588 11.30 -6.53 -2.42
N GLY A 589 10.37 -6.63 -3.38
CA GLY A 589 10.64 -6.69 -4.82
C GLY A 589 11.07 -8.07 -5.35
N ARG A 590 11.00 -9.13 -4.54
CA ARG A 590 11.50 -10.47 -4.92
C ARG A 590 10.73 -11.06 -6.09
N THR A 591 11.46 -11.54 -7.08
CA THR A 591 10.93 -12.42 -8.13
C THR A 591 11.11 -13.88 -7.69
N PRO A 592 10.06 -14.72 -7.68
CA PRO A 592 10.18 -16.14 -7.39
C PRO A 592 10.90 -16.89 -8.51
N ASN A 593 12.23 -16.84 -8.51
CA ASN A 593 13.02 -17.73 -9.34
C ASN A 593 12.88 -19.15 -8.74
N GLY A 594 12.56 -20.15 -9.57
CA GLY A 594 12.27 -21.51 -9.11
C GLY A 594 13.51 -22.30 -8.68
N ALA A 595 14.34 -21.74 -7.80
CA ALA A 595 15.67 -22.26 -7.50
C ALA A 595 15.63 -23.60 -6.78
N GLU A 596 16.46 -24.52 -7.27
CA GLU A 596 16.74 -25.78 -6.61
C GLU A 596 17.77 -25.53 -5.50
N GLY A 597 17.29 -25.13 -4.32
CA GLY A 597 18.14 -24.76 -3.18
C GLY A 597 17.55 -25.16 -1.82
N ALA A 598 18.18 -26.16 -1.20
CA ALA A 598 18.15 -26.51 0.24
C ALA A 598 16.82 -26.83 0.97
N THR A 599 15.67 -26.25 0.65
CA THR A 599 14.45 -26.36 1.48
C THR A 599 13.27 -26.96 0.72
N SER A 600 13.00 -28.26 0.89
CA SER A 600 11.82 -28.93 0.31
C SER A 600 10.76 -29.19 1.37
N PHE A 601 9.63 -28.48 1.29
CA PHE A 601 8.47 -28.74 2.15
C PHE A 601 7.54 -29.76 1.51
N SER A 602 7.05 -30.73 2.29
CA SER A 602 6.28 -31.88 1.77
C SER A 602 4.89 -31.53 1.24
N ASP A 603 4.35 -30.37 1.61
CA ASP A 603 2.97 -29.95 1.39
C ASP A 603 2.79 -28.83 0.35
N ILE A 604 3.88 -28.30 -0.22
CA ILE A 604 3.84 -27.20 -1.21
C ILE A 604 3.98 -27.65 -2.67
N GLY A 605 4.11 -28.95 -2.94
CA GLY A 605 4.53 -29.47 -4.25
C GLY A 605 3.72 -28.96 -5.46
N THR A 606 2.41 -28.79 -5.28
CA THR A 606 1.49 -28.20 -6.29
C THR A 606 0.81 -26.92 -5.79
N HIS A 607 1.33 -26.30 -4.73
CA HIS A 607 0.70 -25.12 -4.12
C HIS A 607 1.04 -23.85 -4.91
N TRP A 608 0.06 -22.98 -5.13
CA TRP A 608 0.23 -21.76 -5.95
C TRP A 608 1.37 -20.86 -5.45
N ALA A 609 1.53 -20.75 -4.13
CA ALA A 609 2.58 -19.97 -3.51
C ALA A 609 3.95 -20.67 -3.44
N LYS A 610 4.17 -21.84 -4.07
CA LYS A 610 5.43 -22.61 -3.96
C LYS A 610 6.67 -21.73 -4.17
N GLY A 611 6.73 -20.99 -5.29
CA GLY A 611 7.85 -20.09 -5.57
C GLY A 611 8.00 -18.99 -4.52
N GLN A 612 6.89 -18.38 -4.08
CA GLN A 612 6.89 -17.34 -3.05
C GLN A 612 7.44 -17.87 -1.70
N ILE A 613 7.09 -19.11 -1.35
CA ILE A 613 7.54 -19.80 -0.14
C ILE A 613 9.04 -20.09 -0.20
N LEU A 614 9.53 -20.62 -1.33
CA LEU A 614 10.97 -20.90 -1.52
C LEU A 614 11.80 -19.60 -1.48
N ALA A 615 11.37 -18.56 -2.21
CA ALA A 615 12.02 -17.24 -2.21
C ALA A 615 12.00 -16.55 -0.83
N ALA A 616 11.10 -16.93 0.08
CA ALA A 616 11.05 -16.43 1.45
C ALA A 616 11.97 -17.21 2.42
N CYS A 617 12.32 -18.46 2.09
CA CYS A 617 13.18 -19.35 2.88
C CYS A 617 14.65 -19.32 2.46
N ASN A 618 14.96 -18.96 1.22
CA ASN A 618 16.31 -19.06 0.64
C ASN A 618 17.03 -17.70 0.56
N ASP A 619 18.34 -17.72 0.28
CA ASP A 619 19.16 -16.54 -0.05
C ASP A 619 18.85 -16.05 -1.48
N GLU A 620 17.59 -15.70 -1.72
CA GLU A 620 17.06 -15.45 -3.06
C GLU A 620 16.45 -14.06 -3.19
N ASN A 621 17.31 -13.08 -2.97
CA ASN A 621 17.58 -12.20 -4.10
C ASN A 621 18.96 -12.56 -4.65
N VAL A 622 19.02 -13.04 -5.89
CA VAL A 622 20.22 -12.77 -6.69
C VAL A 622 20.16 -11.28 -6.98
N THR A 623 20.67 -10.46 -6.05
CA THR A 623 20.88 -9.03 -6.28
C THR A 623 21.90 -8.94 -7.39
N TRP A 624 21.42 -8.78 -8.63
CA TRP A 624 22.28 -8.48 -9.74
C TRP A 624 23.05 -7.22 -9.35
N THR A 625 24.38 -7.28 -9.43
CA THR A 625 25.25 -6.15 -9.14
C THR A 625 26.24 -6.04 -10.28
N ALA A 626 26.11 -4.98 -11.08
CA ALA A 626 27.09 -4.64 -12.10
C ALA A 626 27.90 -3.43 -11.63
N THR A 627 29.22 -3.61 -11.61
CA THR A 627 30.18 -2.52 -11.45
C THR A 627 30.91 -2.36 -12.78
N ALA A 628 31.12 -1.12 -13.23
CA ALA A 628 31.83 -0.85 -14.48
C ALA A 628 33.19 -1.56 -14.52
N THR A 629 33.49 -2.22 -15.63
CA THR A 629 34.69 -3.06 -15.82
C THR A 629 36.01 -2.30 -15.73
N ASP A 630 35.97 -0.97 -15.84
CA ASP A 630 37.10 -0.07 -15.85
C ASP A 630 36.93 1.07 -14.82
N GLY A 631 37.41 0.83 -13.61
CA GLY A 631 37.60 1.87 -12.58
C GLY A 631 36.38 2.21 -11.72
N GLY A 632 35.29 1.43 -11.78
CA GLY A 632 34.16 1.57 -10.85
C GLY A 632 33.29 2.81 -11.11
N LYS A 633 33.12 3.21 -12.37
CA LYS A 633 32.33 4.39 -12.78
C LYS A 633 30.92 4.41 -12.17
N TYR A 634 30.20 3.28 -12.19
CA TYR A 634 28.85 3.13 -11.64
C TYR A 634 28.71 1.80 -10.89
N VAL A 635 27.75 1.75 -9.95
CA VAL A 635 27.31 0.51 -9.27
C VAL A 635 25.81 0.36 -9.46
N LEU A 636 25.41 -0.50 -10.38
CA LEU A 636 24.00 -0.83 -10.59
C LEU A 636 23.68 -2.06 -9.74
N SER A 637 22.60 -2.01 -8.96
CA SER A 637 22.13 -3.19 -8.23
C SER A 637 20.61 -3.29 -8.18
N GLY A 638 20.09 -4.51 -8.16
CA GLY A 638 18.64 -4.71 -8.16
C GLY A 638 18.15 -6.13 -8.38
N THR A 639 16.83 -6.23 -8.46
CA THR A 639 16.06 -7.45 -8.75
C THR A 639 15.17 -7.33 -9.98
N ARG A 640 14.93 -6.08 -10.45
CA ARG A 640 14.03 -5.72 -11.55
C ARG A 640 14.48 -4.43 -12.24
N ALA A 641 13.94 -4.17 -13.43
CA ALA A 641 14.33 -3.00 -14.24
C ALA A 641 14.22 -1.66 -13.51
N LYS A 642 13.15 -1.46 -12.73
CA LYS A 642 13.00 -0.26 -11.90
C LYS A 642 14.18 -0.03 -10.94
N ASP A 643 14.75 -1.09 -10.35
CA ASP A 643 15.79 -0.96 -9.33
C ASP A 643 17.07 -0.41 -9.96
N TYR A 644 17.50 -0.99 -11.09
CA TYR A 644 18.74 -0.58 -11.74
C TYR A 644 18.61 0.67 -12.62
N VAL A 645 17.43 0.95 -13.18
CA VAL A 645 17.16 2.25 -13.84
C VAL A 645 17.17 3.40 -12.82
N THR A 646 16.52 3.23 -11.65
CA THR A 646 16.63 4.21 -10.56
C THR A 646 18.07 4.33 -10.04
N ALA A 647 18.79 3.22 -9.86
CA ALA A 647 20.20 3.27 -9.43
C ALA A 647 21.10 4.06 -10.41
N LEU A 648 20.92 3.90 -11.73
CA LEU A 648 21.66 4.68 -12.72
C LEU A 648 21.28 6.17 -12.68
N TYR A 649 19.98 6.45 -12.58
CA TYR A 649 19.47 7.82 -12.47
C TYR A 649 20.01 8.54 -11.22
N ASP A 650 19.93 7.90 -10.05
CA ASP A 650 20.34 8.51 -8.76
C ASP A 650 21.86 8.78 -8.71
N GLN A 651 22.67 7.97 -9.40
CA GLN A 651 24.12 8.20 -9.53
C GLN A 651 24.48 9.27 -10.58
N SER A 652 23.59 9.54 -11.54
CA SER A 652 23.88 10.27 -12.78
C SER A 652 24.59 11.62 -12.59
N ALA A 653 24.27 12.36 -11.54
CA ALA A 653 24.90 13.63 -11.18
C ALA A 653 26.42 13.54 -10.91
N THR A 654 26.95 12.34 -10.71
CA THR A 654 28.38 12.05 -10.50
C THR A 654 29.03 11.28 -11.65
N LEU A 655 28.24 10.83 -12.63
CA LEU A 655 28.68 10.02 -13.76
C LEU A 655 29.06 10.90 -14.96
N SER A 656 30.01 10.42 -15.78
CA SER A 656 30.21 10.99 -17.12
C SER A 656 29.12 10.49 -18.08
N GLY A 657 28.85 11.25 -19.15
CA GLY A 657 27.89 10.82 -20.18
C GLY A 657 28.23 9.44 -20.77
N THR A 658 29.51 9.14 -20.97
CA THR A 658 30.01 7.83 -21.40
C THR A 658 29.68 6.73 -20.38
N ALA A 659 29.86 6.98 -19.08
CA ALA A 659 29.52 6.04 -18.02
C ALA A 659 28.00 5.79 -17.94
N ILE A 660 27.18 6.83 -18.14
CA ILE A 660 25.71 6.69 -18.20
C ILE A 660 25.33 5.79 -19.38
N ARG A 661 25.88 6.04 -20.58
CA ARG A 661 25.63 5.25 -21.79
C ARG A 661 26.04 3.78 -21.61
N GLU A 662 27.24 3.52 -21.09
CA GLU A 662 27.68 2.16 -20.73
C GLU A 662 26.74 1.49 -19.72
N GLY A 663 26.23 2.26 -18.74
CA GLY A 663 25.21 1.81 -17.81
C GLY A 663 23.90 1.40 -18.49
N VAL A 664 23.44 2.15 -19.51
CA VAL A 664 22.26 1.79 -20.31
C VAL A 664 22.46 0.50 -21.10
N ASP A 665 23.64 0.27 -21.68
CA ASP A 665 23.97 -0.99 -22.35
C ASP A 665 23.87 -2.16 -21.37
N VAL A 666 24.50 -2.03 -20.20
CA VAL A 666 24.52 -3.05 -19.13
C VAL A 666 23.12 -3.32 -18.55
N ILE A 667 22.29 -2.27 -18.39
CA ILE A 667 20.86 -2.37 -18.03
C ILE A 667 20.09 -3.15 -19.09
N SER A 668 20.26 -2.82 -20.36
CA SER A 668 19.55 -3.47 -21.47
C SER A 668 19.86 -4.97 -21.52
N GLU A 669 21.13 -5.33 -21.37
CA GLU A 669 21.56 -6.74 -21.29
C GLU A 669 21.00 -7.48 -20.08
N GLN A 670 20.80 -6.80 -18.95
CA GLN A 670 20.18 -7.43 -17.79
C GLN A 670 18.67 -7.60 -17.99
N MET A 671 17.96 -6.62 -18.54
CA MET A 671 16.54 -6.74 -18.87
C MET A 671 16.28 -7.93 -19.81
N LYS A 672 17.11 -8.11 -20.85
CA LYS A 672 17.02 -9.30 -21.73
C LYS A 672 17.14 -10.61 -20.95
N LYS A 673 18.11 -10.71 -20.03
CA LYS A 673 18.31 -11.89 -19.18
C LYS A 673 17.14 -12.12 -18.24
N ASP A 674 16.65 -11.09 -17.56
CA ASP A 674 15.50 -11.17 -16.64
C ASP A 674 14.24 -11.63 -17.38
N ILE A 675 14.01 -11.09 -18.57
CA ILE A 675 12.90 -11.46 -19.44
C ILE A 675 13.07 -12.90 -19.95
N LEU A 676 14.21 -13.28 -20.52
CA LEU A 676 14.45 -14.65 -21.02
C LEU A 676 14.27 -15.72 -19.93
N ASN A 677 14.80 -15.45 -18.73
CA ASN A 677 14.77 -16.35 -17.57
C ASN A 677 13.49 -16.29 -16.72
N THR A 678 12.46 -15.55 -17.16
CA THR A 678 11.19 -15.46 -16.42
C THR A 678 10.58 -16.85 -16.14
N PRO A 679 10.20 -17.16 -14.87
CA PRO A 679 9.53 -18.41 -14.45
C PRO A 679 8.25 -18.73 -15.22
N ASN A 680 7.80 -19.98 -15.22
CA ASN A 680 6.61 -20.37 -15.99
C ASN A 680 5.35 -19.60 -15.57
N THR A 681 4.42 -19.41 -16.51
CA THR A 681 3.16 -18.70 -16.27
C THR A 681 2.34 -19.32 -15.16
N GLU A 682 2.41 -20.66 -15.00
CA GLU A 682 1.73 -21.36 -13.91
C GLU A 682 2.37 -21.15 -12.52
N GLU A 683 3.53 -20.51 -12.44
CA GLU A 683 4.19 -20.10 -11.19
C GLU A 683 3.88 -18.62 -10.88
N ILE A 684 3.90 -17.75 -11.90
CA ILE A 684 3.66 -16.30 -11.77
C ILE A 684 2.19 -15.98 -11.51
N TYR A 685 1.27 -16.67 -12.19
CA TYR A 685 -0.17 -16.43 -12.15
C TYR A 685 -0.95 -17.55 -11.46
N ALA A 686 -0.29 -18.30 -10.59
CA ALA A 686 -0.87 -19.44 -9.90
C ALA A 686 -2.12 -19.10 -9.05
N ASP A 687 -2.24 -17.85 -8.60
CA ASP A 687 -3.42 -17.29 -7.91
C ASP A 687 -4.60 -16.98 -8.86
N LYS A 688 -4.31 -16.65 -10.12
CA LYS A 688 -5.31 -16.31 -11.16
C LYS A 688 -5.76 -17.51 -11.99
N ILE A 689 -4.97 -18.58 -12.02
CA ILE A 689 -5.32 -19.83 -12.74
C ILE A 689 -6.27 -20.65 -11.87
N THR A 690 -7.53 -20.20 -11.79
CA THR A 690 -8.61 -20.84 -11.02
C THR A 690 -9.44 -21.83 -11.84
N GLY A 691 -9.25 -21.84 -13.16
CA GLY A 691 -9.96 -22.69 -14.12
C GLY A 691 -9.15 -23.90 -14.59
N GLN A 692 -9.56 -24.48 -15.72
CA GLN A 692 -8.85 -25.62 -16.32
C GLN A 692 -7.51 -25.16 -16.88
N LYS A 693 -6.44 -25.94 -16.68
CA LYS A 693 -5.20 -25.79 -17.44
C LYS A 693 -5.26 -26.61 -18.72
N TYR A 694 -4.93 -25.99 -19.83
CA TYR A 694 -4.80 -26.59 -21.14
C TYR A 694 -3.35 -26.46 -21.61
N TYR A 695 -2.83 -27.52 -22.22
CA TYR A 695 -1.42 -27.68 -22.57
C TYR A 695 -1.28 -27.90 -24.08
N VAL A 696 -0.33 -27.19 -24.68
CA VAL A 696 0.04 -27.29 -26.09
C VAL A 696 1.53 -27.60 -26.16
N SER A 697 1.91 -28.63 -26.90
CA SER A 697 3.30 -29.08 -27.07
C SER A 697 3.53 -29.41 -28.53
N GLU A 698 4.40 -28.65 -29.20
CA GLU A 698 4.77 -28.99 -30.58
C GLU A 698 5.51 -30.33 -30.58
N LEU A 699 6.49 -30.52 -29.68
CA LEU A 699 7.39 -31.67 -29.67
C LEU A 699 6.69 -33.00 -29.32
N ASN A 700 5.84 -32.97 -28.29
CA ASN A 700 5.28 -34.17 -27.64
C ASN A 700 3.73 -34.28 -27.77
N GLY A 701 3.05 -33.23 -28.25
CA GLY A 701 1.59 -33.17 -28.30
C GLY A 701 0.96 -33.91 -29.49
N ASN A 702 -0.35 -34.18 -29.37
CA ASN A 702 -1.20 -34.71 -30.44
C ASN A 702 -2.57 -34.02 -30.42
N ASP A 703 -3.06 -33.54 -31.56
CA ASP A 703 -4.35 -32.85 -31.68
C ASP A 703 -5.57 -33.75 -31.45
N ASP A 704 -5.41 -35.07 -31.38
CA ASP A 704 -6.43 -35.99 -30.89
C ASP A 704 -6.60 -35.95 -29.36
N ASN A 705 -5.56 -35.55 -28.61
CA ASN A 705 -5.59 -35.48 -27.14
C ASN A 705 -6.60 -34.44 -26.61
N ASP A 706 -6.89 -34.46 -25.31
CA ASP A 706 -7.83 -33.53 -24.68
C ASP A 706 -7.20 -32.20 -24.24
N GLY A 707 -5.87 -32.10 -24.22
CA GLY A 707 -5.10 -30.94 -23.82
C GLY A 707 -5.01 -30.72 -22.31
N LYS A 708 -5.57 -31.56 -21.44
CA LYS A 708 -5.77 -31.19 -20.01
C LYS A 708 -4.57 -31.43 -19.10
N THR A 709 -3.55 -32.13 -19.58
CA THR A 709 -2.30 -32.37 -18.85
C THR A 709 -1.11 -32.22 -19.81
N PRO A 710 0.13 -32.01 -19.32
CA PRO A 710 1.32 -32.03 -20.18
C PRO A 710 1.43 -33.33 -21.02
N ALA A 711 1.14 -34.48 -20.41
CA ALA A 711 1.18 -35.78 -21.09
C ALA A 711 0.04 -35.99 -22.11
N THR A 712 -1.02 -35.18 -22.04
CA THR A 712 -2.13 -35.17 -23.00
C THR A 712 -2.23 -33.83 -23.73
N ALA A 713 -1.11 -33.13 -23.93
CA ALA A 713 -1.07 -31.85 -24.64
C ALA A 713 -1.57 -31.98 -26.09
N CYS A 714 -2.25 -30.96 -26.60
CA CYS A 714 -2.52 -30.83 -28.03
C CYS A 714 -1.23 -30.42 -28.77
N LYS A 715 -1.12 -30.72 -30.08
CA LYS A 715 0.07 -30.34 -30.86
C LYS A 715 0.01 -28.89 -31.33
N THR A 716 -1.17 -28.40 -31.71
CA THR A 716 -1.34 -27.11 -32.36
C THR A 716 -2.34 -26.19 -31.67
N ILE A 717 -2.23 -24.88 -31.94
CA ILE A 717 -3.20 -23.86 -31.52
C ILE A 717 -4.62 -24.19 -32.01
N VAL A 718 -4.73 -24.71 -33.24
CA VAL A 718 -6.01 -25.13 -33.85
C VAL A 718 -6.57 -26.38 -33.16
N GLY A 719 -5.70 -27.32 -32.79
CA GLY A 719 -6.04 -28.51 -32.02
C GLY A 719 -6.69 -28.17 -30.70
N ILE A 720 -6.02 -27.38 -29.86
CA ILE A 720 -6.54 -27.00 -28.54
C ILE A 720 -7.81 -26.16 -28.65
N SER A 721 -7.89 -25.25 -29.64
CA SER A 721 -9.09 -24.43 -29.89
C SER A 721 -10.34 -25.27 -30.18
N LYS A 722 -10.19 -26.47 -30.76
CA LYS A 722 -11.31 -27.41 -30.98
C LYS A 722 -11.75 -28.13 -29.71
N LYS A 723 -10.88 -28.28 -28.70
CA LYS A 723 -11.20 -28.92 -27.41
C LYS A 723 -11.90 -27.95 -26.45
N MET A 724 -11.54 -26.67 -26.51
CA MET A 724 -12.04 -25.60 -25.64
C MET A 724 -13.41 -25.05 -26.06
N ARG A 725 -14.48 -25.84 -25.87
CA ARG A 725 -15.85 -25.31 -25.97
C ARG A 725 -16.19 -24.46 -24.74
N PHE A 726 -16.17 -23.14 -24.93
CA PHE A 726 -16.56 -22.12 -23.94
C PHE A 726 -15.76 -22.22 -22.62
N PRO A 727 -14.44 -21.94 -22.66
CA PRO A 727 -13.63 -21.94 -21.43
C PRO A 727 -14.15 -20.89 -20.44
N LYS A 728 -14.05 -21.20 -19.14
CA LYS A 728 -14.44 -20.28 -18.07
C LYS A 728 -13.29 -19.31 -17.75
N PRO A 729 -13.57 -18.10 -17.22
CA PRO A 729 -12.54 -17.26 -16.63
C PRO A 729 -11.65 -18.02 -15.63
N GLY A 730 -10.37 -17.65 -15.58
CA GLY A 730 -9.32 -18.36 -14.84
C GLY A 730 -8.73 -19.59 -15.54
N THR A 731 -9.24 -19.97 -16.72
CA THR A 731 -8.65 -21.04 -17.54
C THR A 731 -7.30 -20.57 -18.12
N ALA A 732 -6.31 -21.45 -18.12
CA ALA A 732 -4.99 -21.20 -18.71
C ALA A 732 -4.76 -22.04 -19.96
N ILE A 733 -4.09 -21.46 -20.96
CA ILE A 733 -3.58 -22.13 -22.16
C ILE A 733 -2.06 -21.96 -22.16
N LEU A 734 -1.36 -23.05 -21.90
CA LEU A 734 0.07 -23.08 -21.65
C LEU A 734 0.79 -23.78 -22.82
N PHE A 735 1.75 -23.09 -23.41
CA PHE A 735 2.60 -23.57 -24.50
C PHE A 735 3.92 -24.11 -23.94
N GLU A 736 4.34 -25.28 -24.40
CA GLU A 736 5.60 -25.90 -23.94
C GLU A 736 6.78 -25.06 -24.41
N ARG A 737 7.66 -24.70 -23.46
CA ARG A 737 8.94 -24.04 -23.69
C ARG A 737 9.80 -24.86 -24.67
N GLY A 738 10.51 -24.15 -25.54
CA GLY A 738 11.22 -24.71 -26.70
C GLY A 738 10.36 -25.00 -27.94
N GLY A 739 9.02 -25.07 -27.82
CA GLY A 739 8.13 -25.34 -28.96
C GLY A 739 7.94 -24.15 -29.91
N VAL A 740 7.64 -24.45 -31.19
CA VAL A 740 7.38 -23.46 -32.25
C VAL A 740 5.99 -23.65 -32.84
N TYR A 741 5.08 -22.72 -32.55
CA TYR A 741 3.67 -22.80 -32.85
C TYR A 741 3.30 -21.84 -33.99
N ARG A 742 2.89 -22.39 -35.14
CA ARG A 742 2.52 -21.61 -36.32
C ARG A 742 1.00 -21.35 -36.32
N GLY A 743 0.57 -20.09 -36.29
CA GLY A 743 -0.84 -19.70 -36.33
C GLY A 743 -1.21 -18.51 -35.43
N GLN A 744 -2.52 -18.25 -35.33
CA GLN A 744 -3.10 -17.10 -34.61
C GLN A 744 -3.71 -17.50 -33.27
N ILE A 745 -3.48 -16.70 -32.24
CA ILE A 745 -4.18 -16.78 -30.94
C ILE A 745 -5.38 -15.84 -30.96
N GLY A 746 -6.58 -16.40 -31.05
CA GLY A 746 -7.82 -15.68 -30.76
C GLY A 746 -8.03 -15.59 -29.24
N VAL A 747 -8.06 -14.37 -28.71
CA VAL A 747 -8.22 -14.14 -27.26
C VAL A 747 -9.68 -14.28 -26.83
N MET A 748 -9.88 -14.86 -25.65
CA MET A 748 -11.19 -15.11 -25.05
C MET A 748 -11.25 -14.52 -23.63
N LYS A 749 -12.44 -14.13 -23.18
CA LYS A 749 -12.62 -13.40 -21.92
C LYS A 749 -12.18 -14.23 -20.70
N GLY A 750 -11.37 -13.62 -19.83
CA GLY A 750 -10.92 -14.24 -18.59
C GLY A 750 -9.84 -15.32 -18.76
N ILE A 751 -9.18 -15.40 -19.91
CA ILE A 751 -8.23 -16.48 -20.24
C ILE A 751 -6.78 -16.01 -20.11
N ILE A 752 -5.95 -16.88 -19.56
CA ILE A 752 -4.51 -16.69 -19.41
C ILE A 752 -3.81 -17.51 -20.49
N TYR A 753 -2.96 -16.87 -21.30
CA TYR A 753 -2.13 -17.53 -22.31
C TYR A 753 -0.67 -17.37 -21.88
N GLY A 754 0.07 -18.47 -21.80
CA GLY A 754 1.49 -18.39 -21.44
C GLY A 754 2.26 -19.69 -21.62
N SER A 755 3.25 -19.96 -20.75
CA SER A 755 4.19 -21.07 -20.92
C SER A 755 4.28 -22.03 -19.73
N TYR A 756 4.74 -23.24 -20.02
CA TYR A 756 5.12 -24.29 -19.06
C TYR A 756 6.36 -25.07 -19.54
N GLY A 757 7.01 -25.79 -18.62
CA GLY A 757 8.14 -26.66 -18.94
C GLY A 757 9.51 -25.97 -18.82
N THR A 758 10.46 -26.36 -19.66
CA THR A 758 11.88 -25.99 -19.57
C THR A 758 12.45 -25.55 -20.91
N GLY A 759 13.50 -24.71 -20.90
CA GLY A 759 14.19 -24.22 -22.10
C GLY A 759 13.75 -22.80 -22.49
N ASN A 760 13.89 -22.45 -23.77
CA ASN A 760 13.53 -21.13 -24.29
C ASN A 760 12.02 -20.88 -24.23
N LYS A 761 11.59 -19.61 -24.30
CA LYS A 761 10.16 -19.28 -24.37
C LYS A 761 9.50 -19.96 -25.58
N PRO A 762 8.23 -20.40 -25.49
CA PRO A 762 7.50 -20.88 -26.66
C PRO A 762 7.42 -19.76 -27.71
N ILE A 763 7.65 -20.10 -28.98
CA ILE A 763 7.55 -19.15 -30.09
C ILE A 763 6.20 -19.34 -30.77
N VAL A 764 5.45 -18.25 -30.95
CA VAL A 764 4.23 -18.22 -31.76
C VAL A 764 4.48 -17.31 -32.97
N MET A 765 4.25 -17.83 -34.18
CA MET A 765 4.58 -17.11 -35.42
C MET A 765 3.55 -17.29 -36.54
N GLN A 766 3.54 -16.37 -37.51
CA GLN A 766 2.60 -16.42 -38.65
C GLN A 766 3.22 -16.95 -39.94
N SER A 767 4.55 -17.09 -40.00
CA SER A 767 5.17 -17.86 -41.07
C SER A 767 4.62 -19.29 -41.08
N LYS A 768 4.01 -19.68 -42.20
CA LYS A 768 3.27 -20.95 -42.35
C LYS A 768 4.16 -22.19 -42.34
N LYS A 769 5.42 -22.05 -42.77
CA LYS A 769 6.42 -23.10 -42.94
C LYS A 769 7.79 -22.47 -43.20
N ASN A 770 8.86 -23.25 -43.11
CA ASN A 770 10.14 -22.87 -43.69
C ASN A 770 10.02 -22.90 -45.23
N TYR A 771 10.34 -21.79 -45.90
CA TYR A 771 10.31 -21.65 -47.36
C TYR A 771 11.65 -21.95 -48.05
N ALA A 772 12.63 -22.50 -47.33
CA ALA A 772 13.91 -23.00 -47.85
C ALA A 772 13.80 -24.34 -48.63
N ASP A 773 12.75 -24.50 -49.44
CA ASP A 773 12.62 -25.59 -50.40
C ASP A 773 12.83 -25.00 -51.80
N PRO A 774 13.83 -25.47 -52.59
CA PRO A 774 14.07 -25.00 -53.95
C PRO A 774 12.83 -25.07 -54.86
N ASN A 775 11.90 -26.00 -54.61
CA ASN A 775 10.68 -26.18 -55.39
C ASN A 775 9.62 -25.10 -55.13
N LEU A 776 9.74 -24.34 -54.04
CA LEU A 776 8.86 -23.20 -53.73
C LEU A 776 9.25 -21.92 -54.47
N TRP A 777 10.33 -21.94 -55.26
CA TRP A 777 10.87 -20.78 -55.96
C TRP A 777 11.08 -21.06 -57.45
N LYS A 778 10.50 -20.22 -58.29
CA LYS A 778 10.66 -20.28 -59.75
C LYS A 778 11.35 -19.01 -60.24
N GLU A 779 12.41 -19.16 -61.03
CA GLU A 779 13.02 -18.00 -61.69
C GLU A 779 12.03 -17.40 -62.71
N THR A 780 11.94 -16.08 -62.72
CA THR A 780 11.06 -15.35 -63.64
C THR A 780 11.76 -15.10 -64.98
N GLN A 781 11.12 -14.33 -65.86
CA GLN A 781 11.77 -13.83 -67.08
C GLN A 781 12.84 -12.76 -66.82
N TRP A 782 12.90 -12.22 -65.59
CA TRP A 782 13.88 -11.21 -65.18
C TRP A 782 15.02 -11.90 -64.42
N PRO A 783 16.28 -11.75 -64.86
CA PRO A 783 17.42 -12.45 -64.25
C PRO A 783 17.53 -12.20 -62.74
N ASN A 784 17.83 -13.26 -61.97
CA ASN A 784 17.92 -13.23 -60.51
C ASN A 784 16.61 -12.89 -59.76
N VAL A 785 15.49 -12.60 -60.44
CA VAL A 785 14.19 -12.39 -59.79
C VAL A 785 13.42 -13.70 -59.75
N TRP A 786 13.13 -14.17 -58.54
CA TRP A 786 12.43 -15.41 -58.25
C TRP A 786 11.03 -15.09 -57.74
N VAL A 787 10.03 -15.86 -58.18
CA VAL A 787 8.66 -15.80 -57.65
C VAL A 787 8.39 -17.02 -56.77
N CYS A 788 7.76 -16.81 -55.62
CA CYS A 788 7.29 -17.89 -54.77
C CYS A 788 6.12 -18.62 -55.45
N THR A 789 6.08 -19.95 -55.39
CA THR A 789 4.96 -20.74 -55.95
C THR A 789 3.67 -20.58 -55.15
N ASP A 790 3.79 -20.27 -53.86
CA ASP A 790 2.64 -19.98 -53.01
C ASP A 790 2.26 -18.50 -53.18
N LYS A 791 0.96 -18.23 -53.33
CA LYS A 791 0.43 -16.87 -53.22
C LYS A 791 0.24 -16.51 -51.75
N LEU A 792 0.77 -15.36 -51.35
CA LEU A 792 0.88 -14.93 -49.95
C LEU A 792 0.19 -13.59 -49.74
N VAL A 793 -0.43 -13.39 -48.58
CA VAL A 793 -1.18 -12.18 -48.27
C VAL A 793 -0.24 -11.08 -47.81
N ASN A 794 0.10 -10.16 -48.71
CA ASN A 794 0.71 -8.86 -48.38
C ASN A 794 1.91 -9.01 -47.40
N VAL A 795 2.99 -9.64 -47.86
CA VAL A 795 4.15 -9.97 -47.04
C VAL A 795 4.87 -8.71 -46.58
N GLY A 796 5.13 -8.60 -45.27
CA GLY A 796 5.82 -7.46 -44.66
C GLY A 796 7.27 -7.75 -44.24
N VAL A 797 7.59 -9.01 -43.97
CA VAL A 797 8.89 -9.47 -43.46
C VAL A 797 9.29 -10.79 -44.09
N ILE A 798 10.59 -10.92 -44.39
CA ILE A 798 11.26 -12.19 -44.69
C ILE A 798 12.56 -12.26 -43.89
N GLY A 799 12.77 -13.35 -43.15
CA GLY A 799 14.06 -13.71 -42.54
C GLY A 799 14.72 -14.88 -43.27
N PHE A 800 16.04 -14.83 -43.46
CA PHE A 800 16.87 -15.84 -44.13
C PHE A 800 17.99 -16.34 -43.20
N ASP A 801 18.09 -17.65 -42.99
CA ASP A 801 19.05 -18.28 -42.06
C ASP A 801 18.98 -17.77 -40.60
N HIS A 802 17.80 -17.31 -40.18
CA HIS A 802 17.52 -16.92 -38.79
C HIS A 802 17.55 -18.14 -37.89
N ASP A 803 18.28 -18.05 -36.78
CA ASP A 803 18.06 -18.97 -35.65
C ASP A 803 16.94 -18.37 -34.80
N ILE A 804 15.73 -18.85 -35.08
CA ILE A 804 14.52 -18.35 -34.41
C ILE A 804 14.57 -18.51 -32.88
N GLN A 805 15.44 -19.36 -32.34
CA GLN A 805 15.66 -19.59 -30.91
C GLN A 805 16.89 -18.85 -30.34
N ASP A 806 17.74 -18.23 -31.17
CA ASP A 806 18.81 -17.37 -30.68
C ASP A 806 18.27 -15.97 -30.32
N TYR A 807 18.87 -15.38 -29.31
CA TYR A 807 18.61 -14.05 -28.76
C TYR A 807 19.92 -13.34 -28.37
N SER A 808 21.08 -13.85 -28.80
CA SER A 808 22.40 -13.26 -28.59
C SER A 808 22.59 -11.96 -29.39
N GLU A 809 23.54 -11.11 -29.00
CA GLU A 809 23.87 -9.89 -29.78
C GLU A 809 24.32 -10.18 -31.23
N ALA A 810 24.68 -11.42 -31.57
CA ALA A 810 24.96 -11.78 -32.96
C ALA A 810 23.71 -11.65 -33.85
N THR A 811 22.50 -11.74 -33.28
CA THR A 811 21.25 -11.73 -34.06
C THR A 811 20.88 -10.36 -34.63
N TYR A 812 21.55 -9.27 -34.21
CA TYR A 812 21.39 -7.96 -34.86
C TYR A 812 21.81 -7.93 -36.33
N LYS A 813 22.56 -8.95 -36.78
CA LYS A 813 23.05 -9.12 -38.16
C LYS A 813 22.39 -10.31 -38.88
N GLU A 814 21.27 -10.83 -38.37
CA GLU A 814 20.50 -11.85 -39.10
C GLU A 814 20.10 -11.32 -40.47
N THR A 815 20.08 -12.19 -41.49
CA THR A 815 19.88 -11.76 -42.88
C THR A 815 18.39 -11.63 -43.18
N TYR A 816 17.93 -10.47 -43.65
CA TYR A 816 16.50 -10.20 -43.85
C TYR A 816 16.21 -9.56 -45.20
N GLY A 817 14.94 -9.64 -45.61
CA GLY A 817 14.48 -9.07 -46.88
C GLY A 817 14.24 -7.56 -46.79
N VAL A 818 14.65 -6.84 -47.84
CA VAL A 818 14.34 -5.41 -47.98
C VAL A 818 13.05 -5.25 -48.78
N THR A 819 11.97 -4.80 -48.13
CA THR A 819 10.69 -4.59 -48.82
C THR A 819 10.78 -3.43 -49.81
N MET A 820 10.32 -3.68 -51.04
CA MET A 820 10.09 -2.71 -52.09
C MET A 820 8.58 -2.67 -52.34
N ASN A 821 7.97 -1.49 -52.37
CA ASN A 821 6.53 -1.32 -52.60
C ASN A 821 6.30 -0.40 -53.81
N LYS A 822 5.19 -0.54 -54.56
CA LYS A 822 4.94 0.34 -55.72
C LYS A 822 4.86 1.79 -55.28
N ASN A 823 5.36 2.71 -56.10
CA ASN A 823 5.41 4.16 -55.85
C ASN A 823 6.29 4.57 -54.67
N MET A 824 6.90 3.62 -53.94
CA MET A 824 7.91 3.89 -52.94
C MET A 824 9.26 4.08 -53.64
N PHE A 825 9.88 5.25 -53.47
CA PHE A 825 11.18 5.61 -54.05
C PHE A 825 11.30 5.39 -55.57
N GLY A 826 10.20 5.51 -56.31
CA GLY A 826 10.18 5.33 -57.78
C GLY A 826 10.05 3.89 -58.27
N PHE A 827 10.03 2.88 -57.38
CA PHE A 827 9.80 1.48 -57.75
C PHE A 827 8.37 1.28 -58.30
N GLN A 828 8.22 0.50 -59.37
CA GLN A 828 6.96 0.32 -60.11
C GLN A 828 6.56 -1.14 -60.33
N GLU A 829 7.51 -2.06 -60.48
CA GLU A 829 7.26 -3.45 -60.88
C GLU A 829 8.44 -4.39 -60.53
N PRO A 830 8.21 -5.72 -60.42
CA PRO A 830 9.24 -6.67 -59.99
C PRO A 830 10.50 -6.71 -60.87
N SER A 831 10.41 -6.30 -62.13
CA SER A 831 11.56 -6.21 -63.06
C SER A 831 12.67 -5.27 -62.57
N GLN A 832 12.34 -4.37 -61.66
CA GLN A 832 13.22 -3.33 -61.13
C GLN A 832 13.93 -3.71 -59.83
N LEU A 833 13.64 -4.90 -59.26
CA LEU A 833 14.40 -5.41 -58.12
C LEU A 833 15.85 -5.65 -58.55
N CYS A 834 16.80 -5.15 -57.78
CA CYS A 834 18.22 -5.11 -58.19
C CYS A 834 19.23 -5.31 -57.05
N GLY A 835 18.83 -4.99 -55.82
CA GLY A 835 19.61 -5.29 -54.61
C GLY A 835 19.33 -6.71 -54.14
N ASP A 836 20.36 -7.37 -53.60
CA ASP A 836 20.24 -8.73 -53.09
C ASP A 836 19.25 -8.79 -51.92
N LEU A 837 18.33 -9.75 -51.95
CA LEU A 837 17.23 -9.94 -50.99
C LEU A 837 16.22 -8.80 -50.91
N GLN A 838 16.18 -7.91 -51.91
CA GLN A 838 15.01 -7.07 -52.14
C GLN A 838 13.80 -7.94 -52.50
N PHE A 839 12.63 -7.63 -51.95
CA PHE A 839 11.40 -8.35 -52.25
C PHE A 839 10.23 -7.40 -52.52
N TYR A 840 9.26 -7.86 -53.32
CA TYR A 840 8.02 -7.17 -53.61
C TYR A 840 6.85 -8.14 -53.42
N SER A 841 5.89 -7.75 -52.57
CA SER A 841 4.61 -8.46 -52.41
C SER A 841 3.51 -7.74 -53.20
N GLU A 842 2.84 -8.47 -54.09
CA GLU A 842 1.73 -7.92 -54.87
C GLU A 842 0.49 -7.69 -54.00
N THR A 843 -0.11 -6.50 -54.12
CA THR A 843 -1.20 -6.01 -53.24
C THR A 843 -2.25 -5.16 -53.96
N TYR A 844 -2.18 -5.00 -55.29
CA TYR A 844 -2.95 -3.98 -56.03
C TYR A 844 -4.47 -4.13 -55.93
N ASP A 845 -4.98 -5.35 -56.12
CA ASP A 845 -6.43 -5.61 -56.07
C ASP A 845 -6.99 -5.61 -54.65
N SER A 846 -6.13 -5.82 -53.63
CA SER A 846 -6.44 -5.75 -52.20
C SER A 846 -5.21 -6.04 -51.34
N THR A 847 -5.05 -5.33 -50.22
CA THR A 847 -4.07 -5.62 -49.15
C THR A 847 -4.43 -6.84 -48.29
N SER A 848 -5.58 -7.49 -48.54
CA SER A 848 -6.08 -8.67 -47.80
C SER A 848 -6.23 -9.94 -48.66
N LYS A 849 -5.91 -9.89 -49.96
CA LYS A 849 -5.92 -11.06 -50.85
C LYS A 849 -4.50 -11.65 -51.01
N PRO A 850 -4.35 -12.96 -51.25
CA PRO A 850 -3.06 -13.53 -51.62
C PRO A 850 -2.59 -13.03 -52.99
N GLY A 851 -1.39 -12.47 -53.04
CA GLY A 851 -0.72 -12.00 -54.26
C GLY A 851 0.56 -12.80 -54.53
N GLU A 852 1.28 -12.43 -55.59
CA GLU A 852 2.60 -13.00 -55.88
C GLU A 852 3.70 -12.35 -55.02
N LEU A 853 4.64 -13.16 -54.53
CA LEU A 853 5.83 -12.69 -53.83
C LEU A 853 7.05 -12.86 -54.75
N TYR A 854 7.73 -11.76 -55.03
CA TYR A 854 8.96 -11.70 -55.82
C TYR A 854 10.15 -11.39 -54.90
N VAL A 855 11.27 -12.10 -55.09
CA VAL A 855 12.53 -11.88 -54.37
C VAL A 855 13.69 -11.84 -55.37
N TYR A 856 14.52 -10.81 -55.31
CA TYR A 856 15.79 -10.78 -56.04
C TYR A 856 16.85 -11.54 -55.24
N SER A 857 17.46 -12.56 -55.83
CA SER A 857 18.55 -13.34 -55.24
C SER A 857 19.70 -13.46 -56.22
N LYS A 858 20.77 -12.70 -55.95
CA LYS A 858 21.97 -12.55 -56.78
C LYS A 858 22.75 -13.86 -56.98
N SER A 859 22.56 -14.82 -56.06
CA SER A 859 23.32 -16.08 -56.01
C SER A 859 22.44 -17.31 -56.30
N GLY A 860 21.40 -17.15 -57.13
CA GLY A 860 20.52 -18.24 -57.58
C GLY A 860 19.32 -18.48 -56.67
N ASN A 861 18.69 -19.66 -56.79
CA ASN A 861 17.42 -20.00 -56.14
C ASN A 861 17.47 -19.74 -54.62
N PRO A 862 16.58 -18.89 -54.05
CA PRO A 862 16.54 -18.61 -52.62
C PRO A 862 16.43 -19.87 -51.76
N GLY A 863 15.56 -20.81 -52.14
CA GLY A 863 15.36 -22.07 -51.43
C GLY A 863 16.53 -23.06 -51.52
N SER A 864 17.50 -22.84 -52.42
CA SER A 864 18.77 -23.58 -52.44
C SER A 864 19.90 -22.85 -51.69
N ARG A 865 19.75 -21.55 -51.50
CA ARG A 865 20.79 -20.64 -50.98
C ARG A 865 20.79 -20.57 -49.46
N PHE A 866 19.62 -20.72 -48.84
CA PHE A 866 19.40 -20.64 -47.40
C PHE A 866 18.90 -21.97 -46.83
N LYS A 867 19.20 -22.23 -45.56
CA LYS A 867 18.70 -23.34 -44.74
C LYS A 867 17.32 -23.02 -44.14
N SER A 868 17.06 -21.75 -43.82
CA SER A 868 15.74 -21.29 -43.37
C SER A 868 15.29 -20.03 -44.12
N ILE A 869 14.00 -19.97 -44.45
CA ILE A 869 13.32 -18.77 -44.93
C ILE A 869 11.97 -18.68 -44.20
N GLU A 870 11.79 -17.67 -43.36
CA GLU A 870 10.55 -17.44 -42.62
C GLU A 870 9.86 -16.18 -43.16
N ILE A 871 8.57 -16.27 -43.51
CA ILE A 871 7.83 -15.23 -44.24
C ILE A 871 6.60 -14.78 -43.45
N GLY A 872 6.56 -13.51 -43.05
CA GLY A 872 5.42 -12.93 -42.34
C GLY A 872 4.42 -12.24 -43.27
N GLU A 873 3.24 -12.86 -43.38
CA GLU A 873 2.05 -12.28 -44.06
C GLU A 873 1.32 -11.26 -43.18
N ASN A 874 0.40 -10.51 -43.79
CA ASN A 874 -0.46 -9.50 -43.16
C ASN A 874 -1.54 -10.10 -42.23
N ILE A 875 -1.11 -10.78 -41.15
CA ILE A 875 -1.98 -11.51 -40.23
C ILE A 875 -1.46 -11.29 -38.80
N ALA A 876 -2.21 -10.62 -37.93
CA ALA A 876 -1.75 -10.41 -36.55
C ALA A 876 -1.60 -11.74 -35.79
N ILE A 877 -0.59 -11.87 -34.91
CA ILE A 877 -0.36 -13.13 -34.17
C ILE A 877 -1.42 -13.32 -33.08
N VAL A 878 -1.76 -12.26 -32.35
CA VAL A 878 -2.81 -12.26 -31.33
C VAL A 878 -3.93 -11.31 -31.74
N THR A 879 -5.18 -11.78 -31.71
CA THR A 879 -6.35 -11.00 -32.17
C THR A 879 -7.55 -11.11 -31.24
N GLY A 880 -8.38 -10.07 -31.26
CA GLY A 880 -9.71 -10.04 -30.65
C GLY A 880 -9.83 -9.11 -29.44
N ALA A 881 -11.04 -8.60 -29.23
CA ALA A 881 -11.42 -7.79 -28.09
C ALA A 881 -12.20 -8.65 -27.06
N ALA A 882 -11.60 -8.86 -25.90
CA ALA A 882 -12.17 -9.61 -24.78
C ALA A 882 -11.64 -9.02 -23.45
N ASP A 883 -12.41 -9.08 -22.37
CA ASP A 883 -11.95 -8.56 -21.07
C ASP A 883 -11.06 -9.58 -20.34
N ASP A 884 -10.30 -9.11 -19.36
CA ASP A 884 -9.68 -9.93 -18.32
C ASP A 884 -8.68 -10.97 -18.89
N VAL A 885 -7.89 -10.59 -19.90
CA VAL A 885 -6.93 -11.48 -20.59
C VAL A 885 -5.50 -11.19 -20.17
N ILE A 886 -4.74 -12.25 -19.93
CA ILE A 886 -3.30 -12.20 -19.67
C ILE A 886 -2.55 -12.91 -20.80
N LEU A 887 -1.57 -12.24 -21.38
CA LEU A 887 -0.54 -12.82 -22.25
C LEU A 887 0.79 -12.74 -21.49
N ASP A 888 1.39 -13.90 -21.20
CA ASP A 888 2.60 -14.00 -20.39
C ASP A 888 3.65 -14.91 -21.02
N ASN A 889 4.93 -14.54 -20.94
CA ASN A 889 6.06 -15.46 -21.14
C ASN A 889 6.05 -16.24 -22.48
N ILE A 890 5.65 -15.58 -23.58
CA ILE A 890 5.64 -16.10 -24.96
C ILE A 890 6.54 -15.22 -25.85
N SER A 891 7.20 -15.80 -26.86
CA SER A 891 7.84 -15.03 -27.94
C SER A 891 6.95 -15.00 -29.19
N PHE A 892 6.75 -13.82 -29.76
CA PHE A 892 5.96 -13.60 -30.97
C PHE A 892 6.89 -13.23 -32.12
N LYS A 893 6.90 -14.01 -33.21
CA LYS A 893 7.82 -13.82 -34.35
C LYS A 893 7.14 -13.85 -35.74
N PHE A 894 7.77 -13.22 -36.74
CA PHE A 894 7.44 -13.32 -38.17
C PHE A 894 5.95 -13.18 -38.53
N THR A 895 5.44 -11.95 -38.40
CA THR A 895 4.21 -11.47 -39.06
C THR A 895 4.51 -10.16 -39.77
N GLY A 896 3.86 -9.91 -40.90
CA GLY A 896 3.86 -8.59 -41.55
C GLY A 896 2.84 -7.61 -40.96
N GLY A 897 1.88 -8.10 -40.16
CA GLY A 897 0.93 -7.29 -39.40
C GLY A 897 1.38 -7.04 -37.96
N HIS A 898 0.44 -7.07 -37.01
CA HIS A 898 0.72 -6.83 -35.58
C HIS A 898 1.17 -8.08 -34.80
N GLY A 899 1.98 -7.90 -33.76
CA GLY A 899 2.14 -8.92 -32.73
C GLY A 899 0.82 -9.19 -32.00
N MET A 900 0.21 -8.15 -31.45
CA MET A 900 -1.17 -8.13 -30.98
C MET A 900 -1.93 -6.97 -31.64
N GLY A 901 -3.06 -7.25 -32.28
CA GLY A 901 -3.86 -6.26 -33.01
C GLY A 901 -5.35 -6.26 -32.67
N GLY A 902 -6.00 -5.11 -32.82
CA GLY A 902 -7.46 -4.95 -32.72
C GLY A 902 -8.02 -5.07 -31.31
N ALA A 903 -7.29 -4.62 -30.28
CA ALA A 903 -7.64 -4.83 -28.87
C ALA A 903 -8.66 -3.80 -28.29
N GLY A 904 -9.34 -3.03 -29.14
CA GLY A 904 -10.28 -1.98 -28.74
C GLY A 904 -11.46 -2.43 -27.88
N GLY A 905 -11.97 -1.53 -27.03
CA GLY A 905 -13.26 -1.66 -26.35
C GLY A 905 -13.33 -2.70 -25.25
N CYS A 906 -12.19 -3.23 -24.77
CA CYS A 906 -12.13 -4.24 -23.72
C CYS A 906 -11.32 -3.79 -22.49
N LYS A 907 -11.46 -4.54 -21.39
CA LYS A 907 -10.93 -4.19 -20.07
C LYS A 907 -9.86 -5.17 -19.56
N ASN A 908 -9.04 -4.69 -18.62
CA ASN A 908 -8.09 -5.51 -17.84
C ASN A 908 -7.18 -6.42 -18.68
N ARG A 909 -6.50 -5.87 -19.69
CA ARG A 909 -5.47 -6.59 -20.45
C ARG A 909 -4.11 -6.50 -19.78
N THR A 910 -3.44 -7.63 -19.63
CA THR A 910 -2.04 -7.70 -19.20
C THR A 910 -1.21 -8.38 -20.28
N VAL A 911 -0.10 -7.75 -20.67
CA VAL A 911 0.91 -8.31 -21.58
C VAL A 911 2.24 -8.20 -20.85
N THR A 912 2.85 -9.32 -20.48
CA THR A 912 4.07 -9.28 -19.68
C THR A 912 5.06 -10.40 -19.99
N ASN A 913 6.35 -10.15 -19.75
CA ASN A 913 7.42 -11.12 -19.93
C ASN A 913 7.49 -11.70 -21.36
N CYS A 914 6.85 -11.08 -22.34
CA CYS A 914 6.81 -11.54 -23.72
C CYS A 914 7.97 -10.95 -24.51
N ILE A 915 8.38 -11.65 -25.57
CA ILE A 915 9.36 -11.16 -26.53
C ILE A 915 8.66 -10.94 -27.87
N TYR A 916 8.43 -9.69 -28.24
CA TYR A 916 7.93 -9.32 -29.55
C TYR A 916 9.12 -9.06 -30.46
N SER A 917 9.21 -9.81 -31.56
CA SER A 917 10.37 -9.66 -32.41
C SER A 917 10.17 -10.07 -33.83
N TRP A 918 10.91 -9.44 -34.71
CA TRP A 918 10.80 -9.70 -36.12
C TRP A 918 9.35 -9.52 -36.66
N LEU A 919 8.77 -8.32 -36.49
CA LEU A 919 7.34 -8.01 -36.81
C LEU A 919 7.13 -6.79 -37.71
N GLY A 920 6.05 -6.83 -38.49
CA GLY A 920 5.50 -5.73 -39.26
C GLY A 920 6.02 -5.59 -40.70
N GLY A 921 5.48 -4.62 -41.43
CA GLY A 921 5.94 -4.19 -42.75
C GLY A 921 4.97 -4.42 -43.90
N SER A 922 3.82 -5.05 -43.67
CA SER A 922 2.77 -5.18 -44.68
C SER A 922 2.23 -3.80 -45.08
N VAL A 923 1.70 -3.67 -46.29
CA VAL A 923 1.06 -2.43 -46.77
C VAL A 923 -0.35 -2.31 -46.16
N LEU A 924 -0.59 -1.26 -45.39
CA LEU A 924 -1.89 -0.91 -44.83
C LEU A 924 -2.84 -0.36 -45.91
N SER A 925 -2.36 0.62 -46.69
CA SER A 925 -3.16 1.31 -47.72
C SER A 925 -2.27 1.97 -48.79
N HIS A 926 -2.84 2.18 -49.99
CA HIS A 926 -2.20 2.84 -51.14
C HIS A 926 -2.69 4.29 -51.38
N SER A 927 -3.66 4.79 -50.61
CA SER A 927 -4.42 6.00 -50.95
C SER A 927 -4.17 7.23 -50.06
N PHE A 928 -3.49 7.07 -48.93
CA PHE A 928 -3.50 8.06 -47.84
C PHE A 928 -2.89 9.43 -48.18
N HIS A 929 -1.89 9.49 -49.07
CA HIS A 929 -1.19 10.73 -49.44
C HIS A 929 -1.65 11.33 -50.78
N GLY A 930 -2.70 10.78 -51.42
CA GLY A 930 -3.22 11.26 -52.71
C GLY A 930 -2.28 11.06 -53.93
N ASN A 931 -1.02 10.71 -53.71
CA ASN A 931 0.02 10.49 -54.71
C ASN A 931 0.25 9.00 -55.07
N GLY A 932 -0.48 8.07 -54.42
CA GLY A 932 -0.35 6.63 -54.61
C GLY A 932 0.79 5.95 -53.84
N SER A 933 1.51 6.67 -52.96
CA SER A 933 2.54 6.07 -52.10
C SER A 933 1.90 5.18 -51.02
N PRO A 934 2.46 3.97 -50.77
CA PRO A 934 1.93 3.03 -49.79
C PRO A 934 2.33 3.42 -48.37
N ILE A 935 1.44 3.17 -47.41
CA ILE A 935 1.74 3.17 -45.98
C ILE A 935 1.95 1.73 -45.55
N ASN A 936 3.05 1.46 -44.84
CA ASN A 936 3.32 0.19 -44.18
C ASN A 936 3.08 0.33 -42.67
N TYR A 937 2.74 -0.78 -42.01
CA TYR A 937 2.39 -0.80 -40.58
C TYR A 937 2.89 -2.08 -39.91
N GLY A 938 2.80 -2.16 -38.59
CA GLY A 938 2.97 -3.43 -37.87
C GLY A 938 3.58 -3.29 -36.48
N ASN A 939 2.71 -2.96 -35.52
CA ASN A 939 3.08 -2.76 -34.12
C ASN A 939 3.26 -4.09 -33.36
N ALA A 940 4.14 -4.12 -32.36
CA ALA A 940 4.23 -5.27 -31.45
C ALA A 940 2.96 -5.41 -30.59
N VAL A 941 2.50 -4.32 -29.97
CA VAL A 941 1.26 -4.28 -29.18
C VAL A 941 0.40 -3.08 -29.61
N GLU A 942 -0.70 -3.34 -30.31
CA GLU A 942 -1.67 -2.33 -30.75
C GLU A 942 -2.95 -2.34 -29.90
N ILE A 943 -3.37 -1.16 -29.45
CA ILE A 943 -4.62 -0.94 -28.72
C ILE A 943 -5.39 0.16 -29.48
N TYR A 944 -6.59 -0.16 -29.95
CA TYR A 944 -7.32 0.69 -30.91
C TYR A 944 -8.68 1.14 -30.37
N GLY A 945 -8.82 2.41 -30.01
CA GLY A 945 -10.05 3.02 -29.49
C GLY A 945 -10.09 3.08 -27.96
N ALA A 946 -11.31 3.02 -27.40
CA ALA A 946 -11.55 3.10 -25.96
C ALA A 946 -11.00 1.89 -25.20
N CYS A 947 -10.53 2.07 -23.96
CA CYS A 947 -9.97 1.02 -23.14
C CYS A 947 -10.08 1.34 -21.63
N ASN A 948 -10.05 0.30 -20.77
CA ASN A 948 -9.93 0.51 -19.32
C ASN A 948 -9.14 -0.64 -18.66
N GLY A 949 -7.91 -0.36 -18.25
CA GLY A 949 -6.99 -1.33 -17.66
C GLY A 949 -6.14 -2.02 -18.72
N TYR A 950 -4.98 -1.44 -19.03
CA TYR A 950 -4.00 -1.97 -19.98
C TYR A 950 -2.60 -1.92 -19.39
N TYR A 951 -2.01 -3.10 -19.19
CA TYR A 951 -0.75 -3.29 -18.47
C TYR A 951 0.26 -3.99 -19.37
N VAL A 952 1.17 -3.22 -19.99
CA VAL A 952 2.25 -3.77 -20.84
C VAL A 952 3.54 -3.65 -20.05
N LYS A 953 4.03 -4.77 -19.48
CA LYS A 953 5.09 -4.74 -18.46
C LYS A 953 6.20 -5.75 -18.67
N ASN A 954 7.46 -5.37 -18.48
CA ASN A 954 8.61 -6.29 -18.55
C ASN A 954 8.64 -7.11 -19.87
N ASN A 955 8.35 -6.48 -21.00
CA ASN A 955 8.45 -7.12 -22.32
C ASN A 955 9.71 -6.65 -23.04
N TRP A 956 10.24 -7.51 -23.92
CA TRP A 956 11.30 -7.16 -24.84
C TRP A 956 10.70 -7.02 -26.24
N MET A 957 10.83 -5.86 -26.85
CA MET A 957 10.26 -5.53 -28.16
C MET A 957 11.40 -5.12 -29.08
N TYR A 958 11.83 -6.01 -29.98
CA TYR A 958 13.03 -5.83 -30.79
C TYR A 958 12.76 -6.02 -32.28
N GLN A 959 13.35 -5.18 -33.15
CA GLN A 959 13.18 -5.29 -34.62
C GLN A 959 11.69 -5.26 -35.04
N ILE A 960 11.03 -4.13 -34.74
CA ILE A 960 9.63 -3.87 -35.07
C ILE A 960 9.55 -2.82 -36.18
N TYR A 961 8.78 -3.09 -37.24
CA TYR A 961 8.67 -2.18 -38.40
C TYR A 961 8.16 -0.79 -38.00
N ASP A 962 7.15 -0.76 -37.13
CA ASP A 962 6.35 0.41 -36.80
C ASP A 962 6.53 0.73 -35.31
N THR A 963 5.49 0.58 -34.47
CA THR A 963 5.56 0.93 -33.04
C THR A 963 5.70 -0.28 -32.12
N ALA A 964 6.53 -0.20 -31.07
CA ALA A 964 6.55 -1.23 -30.02
C ALA A 964 5.20 -1.31 -29.29
N VAL A 965 4.72 -0.21 -28.68
CA VAL A 965 3.43 -0.17 -27.99
C VAL A 965 2.62 1.06 -28.39
N THR A 966 1.39 0.88 -28.87
CA THR A 966 0.53 1.99 -29.30
C THR A 966 -0.87 1.99 -28.70
N HIS A 967 -1.38 3.19 -28.37
CA HIS A 967 -2.81 3.50 -28.25
C HIS A 967 -3.23 4.39 -29.41
N GLN A 968 -4.06 3.90 -30.34
CA GLN A 968 -4.56 4.66 -31.49
C GLN A 968 -6.09 4.78 -31.49
N ARG A 969 -6.62 5.59 -32.40
CA ARG A 969 -8.03 5.65 -32.82
C ARG A 969 -8.14 6.27 -34.22
N SER A 970 -9.26 6.12 -34.92
CA SER A 970 -9.58 6.91 -36.13
C SER A 970 -10.76 7.86 -35.88
N SER A 971 -11.12 8.66 -36.89
CA SER A 971 -12.30 9.53 -36.89
C SER A 971 -13.63 8.75 -36.82
N SER A 972 -13.66 7.46 -37.18
CA SER A 972 -14.87 6.61 -37.12
C SER A 972 -15.12 5.98 -35.75
N THR A 973 -14.20 6.14 -34.78
CA THR A 973 -14.25 5.43 -33.48
C THR A 973 -15.31 5.98 -32.51
N GLY A 974 -15.84 7.18 -32.75
CA GLY A 974 -16.80 7.84 -31.86
C GLY A 974 -16.17 8.31 -30.53
N ASP A 975 -16.94 8.26 -29.44
CA ASP A 975 -16.44 8.53 -28.08
C ASP A 975 -15.29 7.56 -27.72
N CYS A 976 -14.15 8.11 -27.28
CA CYS A 976 -12.93 7.36 -27.03
C CYS A 976 -12.34 7.70 -25.65
N ILE A 977 -12.74 6.91 -24.65
CA ILE A 977 -12.23 7.01 -23.27
C ILE A 977 -11.18 5.93 -23.06
N GLN A 978 -9.97 6.34 -22.71
CA GLN A 978 -8.79 5.51 -22.48
C GLN A 978 -8.35 5.65 -21.02
N GLU A 979 -8.37 4.55 -20.25
CA GLU A 979 -8.15 4.59 -18.81
C GLU A 979 -7.20 3.51 -18.30
N ASN A 980 -6.48 3.82 -17.21
CA ASN A 980 -5.67 2.87 -16.45
C ASN A 980 -4.63 2.15 -17.33
N ILE A 981 -3.83 2.95 -18.03
CA ILE A 981 -2.78 2.50 -18.94
C ILE A 981 -1.46 2.52 -18.18
N HIS A 982 -0.72 1.41 -18.20
CA HIS A 982 0.59 1.32 -17.56
C HIS A 982 1.59 0.58 -18.45
N TYR A 983 2.56 1.31 -18.96
CA TYR A 983 3.71 0.81 -19.70
C TYR A 983 4.93 0.85 -18.78
N SER A 984 5.38 -0.31 -18.31
CA SER A 984 6.36 -0.38 -17.21
C SER A 984 7.50 -1.34 -17.51
N GLU A 985 8.75 -0.96 -17.23
CA GLU A 985 9.88 -1.89 -17.23
C GLU A 985 10.10 -2.60 -18.59
N ASN A 986 9.62 -2.07 -19.72
CA ASN A 986 9.81 -2.69 -21.03
C ASN A 986 11.14 -2.26 -21.68
N LEU A 987 11.79 -3.19 -22.37
CA LEU A 987 12.93 -2.92 -23.25
C LEU A 987 12.42 -2.85 -24.70
N MET A 988 12.54 -1.68 -25.32
CA MET A 988 12.07 -1.38 -26.68
C MET A 988 13.27 -0.92 -27.51
N GLU A 989 13.71 -1.73 -28.47
CA GLU A 989 14.95 -1.50 -29.22
C GLU A 989 14.83 -1.82 -30.70
N TYR A 990 15.49 -1.06 -31.58
CA TYR A 990 15.37 -1.23 -33.04
C TYR A 990 13.90 -1.25 -33.47
N VAL A 991 13.21 -0.15 -33.15
CA VAL A 991 11.79 0.08 -33.46
C VAL A 991 11.65 1.42 -34.17
N PHE A 992 10.65 1.61 -35.01
CA PHE A 992 10.45 2.91 -35.67
C PHE A 992 9.79 3.93 -34.73
N TRP A 993 8.88 3.47 -33.88
CA TRP A 993 8.46 4.15 -32.65
C TRP A 993 8.54 3.22 -31.44
N ALA A 994 8.88 3.71 -30.24
CA ALA A 994 8.81 2.87 -29.04
C ALA A 994 7.42 2.96 -28.39
N ILE A 995 7.01 4.16 -27.97
CA ILE A 995 5.66 4.43 -27.46
C ILE A 995 4.96 5.42 -28.37
N GLU A 996 3.75 5.05 -28.81
CA GLU A 996 2.81 5.93 -29.50
C GLU A 996 1.50 6.03 -28.71
N SER A 997 0.93 7.23 -28.60
CA SER A 997 -0.39 7.43 -28.03
C SER A 997 -1.12 8.55 -28.77
N TYR A 998 -2.31 8.27 -29.27
CA TYR A 998 -3.09 9.18 -30.13
C TYR A 998 -4.58 9.14 -29.73
N ASN A 999 -5.03 10.23 -29.09
CA ASN A 999 -6.43 10.41 -28.68
C ASN A 999 -6.90 11.87 -28.76
N ALA A 1000 -6.26 12.71 -29.58
CA ALA A 1000 -6.72 14.08 -29.86
C ALA A 1000 -8.09 14.09 -30.60
N PRO A 1001 -8.80 15.23 -30.68
CA PRO A 1001 -9.78 15.52 -31.72
C PRO A 1001 -9.20 15.38 -33.14
N PRO A 1002 -10.06 15.32 -34.18
CA PRO A 1002 -9.62 15.35 -35.57
C PRO A 1002 -9.16 16.78 -35.91
N GLY A 1003 -8.20 16.91 -36.82
CA GLY A 1003 -7.88 18.19 -37.43
C GLY A 1003 -9.04 18.74 -38.27
N ALA A 1004 -8.95 19.99 -38.70
CA ALA A 1004 -9.93 20.57 -39.63
C ALA A 1004 -10.01 19.79 -40.96
N ASP A 1005 -8.92 19.12 -41.34
CA ASP A 1005 -8.81 18.30 -42.56
C ASP A 1005 -9.36 16.87 -42.38
N ASP A 1006 -9.52 16.39 -41.14
CA ASP A 1006 -10.10 15.07 -40.82
C ASP A 1006 -11.64 15.10 -40.79
N LEU A 1007 -12.25 16.29 -40.93
CA LEU A 1007 -13.68 16.54 -40.92
C LEU A 1007 -14.14 17.09 -42.29
N ALA A 1008 -15.30 16.64 -42.77
CA ALA A 1008 -15.87 17.23 -43.98
C ALA A 1008 -16.21 18.73 -43.75
N PRO A 1009 -16.02 19.62 -44.75
CA PRO A 1009 -16.20 21.06 -44.57
C PRO A 1009 -17.54 21.45 -43.92
N GLY A 1010 -17.46 22.12 -42.78
CA GLY A 1010 -18.63 22.56 -42.00
C GLY A 1010 -19.13 21.58 -40.93
N GLN A 1011 -18.57 20.37 -40.83
CA GLN A 1011 -18.78 19.48 -39.67
C GLN A 1011 -18.04 20.01 -38.44
N LYS A 1012 -18.58 19.76 -37.25
CA LYS A 1012 -17.89 19.91 -35.96
C LYS A 1012 -17.70 18.54 -35.35
N ASP A 1013 -16.55 18.28 -34.74
CA ASP A 1013 -16.41 17.12 -33.87
C ASP A 1013 -17.31 17.29 -32.64
N THR A 1014 -17.99 16.20 -32.25
CA THR A 1014 -18.90 16.16 -31.11
C THR A 1014 -18.60 15.00 -30.15
N TRP A 1015 -17.52 14.25 -30.43
CA TRP A 1015 -17.15 13.05 -29.69
C TRP A 1015 -16.23 13.35 -28.50
N THR A 1016 -16.52 12.71 -27.38
CA THR A 1016 -15.77 12.77 -26.12
C THR A 1016 -14.45 12.01 -26.25
N ARG A 1017 -13.32 12.63 -25.90
CA ARG A 1017 -11.99 12.00 -26.01
C ARG A 1017 -11.19 12.30 -24.76
N ILE A 1018 -10.96 11.27 -23.95
CA ILE A 1018 -10.35 11.39 -22.62
C ILE A 1018 -9.30 10.30 -22.49
N THR A 1019 -8.10 10.67 -22.06
CA THR A 1019 -7.06 9.75 -21.60
C THR A 1019 -6.73 10.08 -20.14
N ARG A 1020 -6.83 9.11 -19.23
CA ARG A 1020 -6.56 9.33 -17.80
C ARG A 1020 -5.95 8.12 -17.11
N ASN A 1021 -5.21 8.36 -16.03
CA ASN A 1021 -4.47 7.33 -15.29
C ASN A 1021 -3.50 6.60 -16.23
N TYR A 1022 -2.69 7.37 -16.96
CA TYR A 1022 -1.67 6.87 -17.86
C TYR A 1022 -0.31 6.96 -17.17
N LEU A 1023 0.48 5.88 -17.22
CA LEU A 1023 1.82 5.83 -16.63
C LEU A 1023 2.78 5.12 -17.57
N ALA A 1024 3.84 5.81 -17.99
CA ALA A 1024 5.00 5.21 -18.63
C ALA A 1024 6.20 5.32 -17.67
N ASP A 1025 6.68 4.21 -17.12
CA ASP A 1025 7.80 4.23 -16.18
C ASP A 1025 8.84 3.11 -16.35
N TYR A 1026 10.10 3.44 -16.04
CA TYR A 1026 11.23 2.48 -16.08
C TYR A 1026 11.43 1.77 -17.43
N ASN A 1027 10.91 2.31 -18.53
CA ASN A 1027 11.09 1.73 -19.86
C ASN A 1027 12.45 2.16 -20.43
N VAL A 1028 13.14 1.23 -21.10
CA VAL A 1028 14.33 1.53 -21.90
C VAL A 1028 13.92 1.54 -23.36
N MET A 1029 13.76 2.76 -23.89
CA MET A 1029 13.44 3.01 -25.29
C MET A 1029 14.73 3.42 -26.00
N ARG A 1030 15.24 2.57 -26.89
CA ARG A 1030 16.56 2.79 -27.49
C ARG A 1030 16.63 2.50 -28.98
N LEU A 1031 17.59 3.13 -29.65
CA LEU A 1031 17.92 2.87 -31.06
C LEU A 1031 16.66 3.01 -31.95
N GLY A 1032 15.95 4.13 -31.75
CA GLY A 1032 14.72 4.47 -32.47
C GLY A 1032 15.00 4.85 -33.92
N GLY A 1033 14.15 4.37 -34.84
CA GLY A 1033 14.30 4.58 -36.29
C GLY A 1033 15.13 3.53 -37.01
N TYR A 1034 15.74 2.58 -36.30
CA TYR A 1034 16.61 1.53 -36.84
C TYR A 1034 15.93 0.15 -36.92
N GLY A 1035 14.60 0.11 -36.83
CA GLY A 1035 13.81 -1.11 -37.00
C GLY A 1035 14.05 -1.76 -38.35
N TRP A 1036 14.12 -3.08 -38.34
CA TRP A 1036 14.54 -3.89 -39.49
C TRP A 1036 15.94 -3.55 -40.01
N GLY A 1037 16.90 -3.74 -39.11
CA GLY A 1037 18.31 -3.98 -39.40
C GLY A 1037 19.12 -2.74 -39.75
N SER A 1038 19.12 -1.72 -38.89
CA SER A 1038 20.01 -0.53 -38.97
C SER A 1038 19.85 0.39 -40.20
N ILE A 1039 19.01 0.05 -41.19
CA ILE A 1039 18.70 0.96 -42.30
C ILE A 1039 17.80 2.10 -41.80
N VAL A 1040 18.29 3.32 -41.99
CA VAL A 1040 17.54 4.56 -41.76
C VAL A 1040 16.38 4.67 -42.75
N ARG A 1041 15.13 4.62 -42.26
CA ARG A 1041 13.93 4.68 -43.13
C ARG A 1041 13.28 6.05 -43.25
N HIS A 1042 13.30 6.87 -42.20
CA HIS A 1042 12.63 8.18 -42.21
C HIS A 1042 13.23 9.18 -41.22
N ARG A 1043 13.30 10.45 -41.60
CA ARG A 1043 13.85 11.55 -40.77
C ARG A 1043 12.94 11.99 -39.60
N THR A 1044 11.86 11.26 -39.30
CA THR A 1044 10.81 11.68 -38.33
C THR A 1044 10.38 10.63 -37.31
N CYS A 1045 11.06 9.48 -37.24
CA CYS A 1045 10.83 8.45 -36.21
C CYS A 1045 10.98 9.04 -34.79
N GLN A 1046 10.28 8.49 -33.80
CA GLN A 1046 10.36 8.97 -32.40
C GLN A 1046 10.35 7.85 -31.38
N LEU A 1047 11.17 7.94 -30.33
CA LEU A 1047 11.08 6.99 -29.21
C LEU A 1047 9.74 7.17 -28.47
N TYR A 1048 9.38 8.40 -28.11
CA TYR A 1048 8.11 8.69 -27.43
C TYR A 1048 7.28 9.71 -28.20
N TRP A 1049 6.13 9.29 -28.75
CA TRP A 1049 5.14 10.20 -29.34
C TRP A 1049 3.80 10.08 -28.62
N CYS A 1050 3.34 11.17 -27.99
CA CYS A 1050 2.05 11.21 -27.33
C CYS A 1050 1.30 12.46 -27.81
N ASN A 1051 0.12 12.26 -28.41
CA ASN A 1051 -0.75 13.25 -29.02
C ASN A 1051 -2.19 13.07 -28.51
N VAL A 1052 -2.37 13.44 -27.25
CA VAL A 1052 -3.65 13.49 -26.52
C VAL A 1052 -3.83 14.92 -26.00
N ILE A 1053 -5.05 15.50 -25.95
CA ILE A 1053 -5.18 16.94 -25.63
C ILE A 1053 -6.20 17.31 -24.54
N SER A 1054 -5.81 18.33 -23.75
CA SER A 1054 -6.60 19.27 -22.93
C SER A 1054 -7.60 18.81 -21.86
N GLU A 1055 -8.13 17.58 -21.84
CA GLU A 1055 -9.06 17.12 -20.77
C GLU A 1055 -8.51 15.93 -19.95
N ASN A 1056 -7.20 15.74 -20.00
CA ASN A 1056 -6.53 14.58 -19.41
C ASN A 1056 -6.06 14.85 -17.98
N TYR A 1057 -6.33 13.88 -17.11
CA TYR A 1057 -5.96 13.88 -15.69
C TYR A 1057 -4.97 12.74 -15.41
N ASP A 1058 -3.92 13.04 -14.64
CA ASP A 1058 -2.98 12.06 -14.09
C ASP A 1058 -2.31 11.18 -15.16
N CYS A 1059 -1.58 11.83 -16.08
CA CYS A 1059 -0.70 11.19 -17.06
C CYS A 1059 0.76 11.47 -16.67
N TYR A 1060 1.58 10.43 -16.51
CA TYR A 1060 2.96 10.53 -16.00
C TYR A 1060 3.95 9.76 -16.86
N SER A 1061 5.15 10.30 -17.01
CA SER A 1061 6.27 9.67 -17.72
C SER A 1061 7.55 9.82 -16.88
N GLN A 1062 7.96 8.78 -16.15
CA GLN A 1062 9.03 8.91 -15.14
C GLN A 1062 10.08 7.80 -15.18
N TYR A 1063 11.33 8.15 -14.88
CA TYR A 1063 12.45 7.19 -14.88
C TYR A 1063 12.59 6.39 -16.19
N ASN A 1064 12.15 6.92 -17.34
CA ASN A 1064 12.39 6.26 -18.62
C ASN A 1064 13.77 6.62 -19.16
N ILE A 1065 14.38 5.71 -19.91
CA ILE A 1065 15.62 5.93 -20.63
C ILE A 1065 15.30 6.04 -22.12
N LEU A 1066 15.63 7.18 -22.72
CA LEU A 1066 15.48 7.47 -24.15
C LEU A 1066 16.87 7.53 -24.78
N ASP A 1067 17.36 6.39 -25.27
CA ASP A 1067 18.74 6.22 -25.75
C ASP A 1067 18.85 6.17 -27.28
N ARG A 1068 19.26 7.29 -27.89
CA ARG A 1068 19.57 7.47 -29.32
C ARG A 1068 18.40 7.14 -30.27
N ALA A 1069 17.88 8.17 -30.92
CA ALA A 1069 16.99 8.03 -32.08
C ALA A 1069 17.68 8.55 -33.34
N TYR A 1070 17.43 7.97 -34.51
CA TYR A 1070 17.82 8.58 -35.78
C TYR A 1070 17.04 9.88 -36.03
N GLY A 1071 15.73 9.86 -35.72
CA GLY A 1071 14.88 11.03 -35.72
C GLY A 1071 14.88 11.70 -34.35
N TYR A 1072 13.69 11.92 -33.83
CA TYR A 1072 13.47 12.67 -32.59
C TYR A 1072 13.48 11.75 -31.37
N LEU A 1073 13.90 12.24 -30.19
CA LEU A 1073 13.66 11.48 -28.95
C LEU A 1073 12.18 11.51 -28.55
N ILE A 1074 11.54 12.68 -28.61
CA ILE A 1074 10.21 12.94 -28.05
C ILE A 1074 9.36 13.72 -29.06
N GLY A 1075 8.03 13.56 -29.03
CA GLY A 1075 7.07 14.50 -29.60
C GLY A 1075 5.81 14.64 -28.74
N TYR A 1076 5.54 15.86 -28.28
CA TYR A 1076 4.34 16.24 -27.51
C TYR A 1076 3.56 17.36 -28.20
N PRO A 1077 2.21 17.42 -28.08
CA PRO A 1077 1.42 18.56 -28.52
C PRO A 1077 1.63 19.77 -27.60
N SER A 1078 1.30 20.96 -28.08
CA SER A 1078 1.51 22.22 -27.36
C SER A 1078 0.67 22.37 -26.08
N ASN A 1079 -0.44 21.64 -25.97
CA ASN A 1079 -1.42 21.65 -24.88
C ASN A 1079 -1.45 20.34 -24.07
N HIS A 1080 -0.29 19.72 -23.88
CA HIS A 1080 -0.13 18.46 -23.15
C HIS A 1080 -0.06 18.64 -21.62
N ASN A 1081 -0.63 17.68 -20.88
CA ASN A 1081 -0.64 17.63 -19.41
C ASN A 1081 0.23 16.49 -18.81
N GLU A 1082 0.96 15.70 -19.62
CA GLU A 1082 1.97 14.81 -19.01
C GLU A 1082 3.01 15.65 -18.27
N VAL A 1083 3.32 15.24 -17.04
CA VAL A 1083 4.49 15.73 -16.30
C VAL A 1083 5.57 14.66 -16.43
N PRO A 1084 6.50 14.80 -17.39
CA PRO A 1084 7.71 14.00 -17.38
C PRO A 1084 8.58 14.39 -16.18
N ASP A 1085 9.15 13.41 -15.48
CA ASP A 1085 10.02 13.65 -14.32
C ASP A 1085 11.13 12.59 -14.25
N LYS A 1086 12.39 12.99 -14.05
CA LYS A 1086 13.53 12.10 -13.79
C LYS A 1086 13.86 11.12 -14.93
N ASN A 1087 13.64 11.52 -16.18
CA ASN A 1087 14.00 10.68 -17.32
C ASN A 1087 15.48 10.89 -17.71
N ILE A 1088 16.07 9.87 -18.36
CA ILE A 1088 17.43 9.95 -18.93
C ILE A 1088 17.31 10.05 -20.46
N TYR A 1089 17.92 11.08 -21.04
CA TYR A 1089 17.89 11.37 -22.47
C TYR A 1089 19.30 11.32 -23.04
N ILE A 1090 19.54 10.46 -24.03
CA ILE A 1090 20.84 10.29 -24.69
C ILE A 1090 20.66 10.52 -26.19
N GLN A 1091 21.38 11.49 -26.77
CA GLN A 1091 21.29 11.78 -28.21
C GLN A 1091 22.60 12.37 -28.77
N HIS A 1092 22.85 12.16 -30.06
CA HIS A 1092 24.01 12.75 -30.73
C HIS A 1092 23.85 14.26 -30.94
N LEU A 1093 24.95 15.00 -30.83
CA LEU A 1093 25.00 16.43 -31.15
C LEU A 1093 24.49 16.68 -32.58
N GLY A 1094 23.58 17.64 -32.74
CA GLY A 1094 22.98 18.01 -34.03
C GLY A 1094 21.84 17.09 -34.53
N GLN A 1095 21.59 15.93 -33.91
CA GLN A 1095 20.38 15.16 -34.21
C GLN A 1095 19.12 15.88 -33.71
N PRO A 1096 17.95 15.69 -34.33
CA PRO A 1096 16.85 16.60 -34.10
C PRO A 1096 16.08 16.28 -32.81
N LEU A 1097 15.73 17.34 -32.10
CA LEU A 1097 14.70 17.36 -31.07
C LEU A 1097 13.43 17.96 -31.67
N ARG A 1098 12.28 17.28 -31.55
CA ARG A 1098 10.98 17.85 -31.94
C ARG A 1098 10.32 18.44 -30.71
N LEU A 1099 10.24 19.76 -30.64
CA LEU A 1099 9.57 20.49 -29.56
C LEU A 1099 8.04 20.49 -29.75
N LYS A 1100 7.31 21.21 -28.90
CA LYS A 1100 5.85 21.36 -28.95
C LYS A 1100 5.39 21.82 -30.33
N SER A 1101 4.69 20.94 -31.04
CA SER A 1101 4.07 21.17 -32.36
C SER A 1101 4.96 21.82 -33.44
N SER A 1102 5.43 20.99 -34.39
CA SER A 1102 6.07 21.31 -35.67
C SER A 1102 7.48 21.93 -35.70
N THR A 1103 8.02 22.42 -34.59
CA THR A 1103 9.42 22.89 -34.54
C THR A 1103 10.42 21.73 -34.32
N SER A 1104 11.42 21.67 -35.19
CA SER A 1104 12.55 20.73 -35.13
C SER A 1104 13.82 21.50 -34.82
N THR A 1105 14.34 21.35 -33.61
CA THR A 1105 15.55 22.02 -33.12
C THR A 1105 16.69 21.00 -33.01
N PRO A 1106 17.87 21.19 -33.63
CA PRO A 1106 19.00 20.29 -33.42
C PRO A 1106 19.41 20.24 -31.94
N CYS A 1107 19.73 19.05 -31.41
CA CYS A 1107 20.26 18.91 -30.05
C CYS A 1107 21.60 19.63 -29.93
N GLY A 1108 21.68 20.60 -29.02
CA GLY A 1108 22.88 21.35 -28.65
C GLY A 1108 23.10 21.34 -27.14
N TYR A 1109 24.16 21.97 -26.64
CA TYR A 1109 24.53 21.89 -25.22
C TYR A 1109 23.47 22.40 -24.24
N ASP A 1110 22.56 23.28 -24.67
CA ASP A 1110 21.42 23.77 -23.88
C ASP A 1110 20.21 22.79 -23.83
N PHE A 1111 20.37 21.56 -24.34
CA PHE A 1111 19.28 20.58 -24.48
C PHE A 1111 18.54 20.29 -23.16
N ALA A 1112 19.23 20.24 -22.01
CA ALA A 1112 18.59 20.09 -20.70
C ALA A 1112 17.64 21.26 -20.35
N ALA A 1113 18.00 22.50 -20.70
CA ALA A 1113 17.14 23.66 -20.49
C ALA A 1113 15.90 23.59 -21.39
N ALA A 1114 16.06 23.18 -22.65
CA ALA A 1114 14.94 23.00 -23.57
C ALA A 1114 13.94 21.95 -23.08
N ILE A 1115 14.39 20.83 -22.50
CA ILE A 1115 13.51 19.83 -21.89
C ILE A 1115 12.72 20.42 -20.72
N ALA A 1116 13.40 21.12 -19.81
CA ALA A 1116 12.79 21.68 -18.61
C ALA A 1116 11.79 22.83 -18.93
N GLU A 1117 12.07 23.64 -19.95
CA GLU A 1117 11.22 24.76 -20.37
C GLU A 1117 10.00 24.30 -21.18
N GLU A 1118 10.19 23.42 -22.17
CA GLU A 1118 9.12 23.02 -23.10
C GLU A 1118 8.23 21.92 -22.55
N TRP A 1119 8.79 21.00 -21.74
CA TRP A 1119 8.09 19.80 -21.26
C TRP A 1119 7.99 19.67 -19.75
N GLY A 1120 8.77 20.44 -18.98
CA GLY A 1120 8.63 20.49 -17.53
C GLY A 1120 9.39 19.40 -16.75
N ASP A 1121 10.16 18.52 -17.40
CA ASP A 1121 11.07 17.60 -16.71
C ASP A 1121 12.29 18.37 -16.21
N LYS A 1122 12.13 18.97 -15.03
CA LYS A 1122 13.15 19.78 -14.35
C LYS A 1122 14.28 18.93 -13.76
N ASN A 1123 14.09 17.61 -13.72
CA ASN A 1123 15.03 16.64 -13.17
C ASN A 1123 15.62 15.75 -14.27
N ALA A 1124 15.51 16.17 -15.53
CA ALA A 1124 16.04 15.45 -16.69
C ALA A 1124 17.56 15.26 -16.62
N VAL A 1125 18.02 14.03 -16.85
CA VAL A 1125 19.44 13.71 -17.06
C VAL A 1125 19.68 13.71 -18.56
N VAL A 1126 20.61 14.55 -19.03
CA VAL A 1126 20.90 14.69 -20.47
C VAL A 1126 22.34 14.33 -20.78
N VAL A 1127 22.51 13.43 -21.74
CA VAL A 1127 23.80 13.02 -22.30
C VAL A 1127 23.81 13.36 -23.79
N ILE A 1128 24.77 14.19 -24.19
CA ILE A 1128 25.03 14.50 -25.60
C ILE A 1128 26.25 13.70 -26.05
N ILE A 1129 26.09 12.95 -27.13
CA ILE A 1129 27.16 12.16 -27.75
C ILE A 1129 27.80 13.00 -28.87
N ASP A 1130 29.11 13.12 -28.85
CA ASP A 1130 29.86 13.76 -29.94
C ASP A 1130 29.94 12.80 -31.15
N PRO A 1131 29.43 13.18 -32.34
CA PRO A 1131 29.47 12.34 -33.54
C PRO A 1131 30.89 12.05 -34.06
N ASP A 1132 31.91 12.82 -33.66
CA ASP A 1132 33.31 12.53 -33.97
C ASP A 1132 33.89 11.43 -33.04
N VAL A 1133 33.23 11.13 -31.92
CA VAL A 1133 33.59 10.07 -30.95
C VAL A 1133 32.79 8.80 -31.21
N GLU A 1134 31.48 8.91 -31.44
CA GLU A 1134 30.61 7.79 -31.83
C GLU A 1134 29.82 8.19 -33.09
N PRO A 1135 30.24 7.74 -34.29
CA PRO A 1135 29.61 8.17 -35.52
C PRO A 1135 28.19 7.60 -35.66
N ILE A 1136 27.26 8.48 -36.02
CA ILE A 1136 25.89 8.10 -36.36
C ILE A 1136 25.92 7.09 -37.51
N VAL A 1137 25.39 5.88 -37.27
CA VAL A 1137 25.25 4.85 -38.31
C VAL A 1137 24.28 5.34 -39.39
N ARG A 1138 24.74 5.37 -40.63
CA ARG A 1138 23.98 5.81 -41.82
C ARG A 1138 24.03 4.76 -42.93
N ASP A 1139 23.77 3.51 -42.55
CA ASP A 1139 23.79 2.41 -43.52
C ASP A 1139 22.55 2.47 -44.41
N PHE A 1140 22.75 2.81 -45.67
CA PHE A 1140 21.79 2.62 -46.75
C PHE A 1140 22.16 1.33 -47.52
N PRO A 1141 21.20 0.58 -48.08
CA PRO A 1141 21.52 -0.64 -48.82
C PRO A 1141 22.40 -0.36 -50.04
N GLU A 1142 23.31 -1.28 -50.39
CA GLU A 1142 24.13 -1.15 -51.59
C GLU A 1142 23.27 -0.85 -52.84
N GLY A 1143 23.65 0.18 -53.58
CA GLY A 1143 22.91 0.66 -54.76
C GLY A 1143 21.84 1.72 -54.47
N TRP A 1144 21.54 2.05 -53.21
CA TRP A 1144 20.71 3.20 -52.89
C TRP A 1144 21.47 4.51 -53.06
N ILE A 1145 20.81 5.47 -53.71
CA ILE A 1145 21.29 6.84 -53.85
C ILE A 1145 20.80 7.63 -52.62
N GLU A 1146 21.69 8.36 -51.93
CA GLU A 1146 21.26 9.26 -50.85
C GLU A 1146 20.16 10.21 -51.36
N PRO A 1147 19.08 10.46 -50.59
CA PRO A 1147 18.01 11.38 -51.00
C PRO A 1147 18.51 12.78 -51.40
N ASP A 1148 19.64 13.22 -50.85
CA ASP A 1148 20.27 14.51 -51.13
C ASP A 1148 20.86 14.61 -52.56
N ALA A 1149 21.03 13.49 -53.27
CA ALA A 1149 21.39 13.49 -54.69
C ALA A 1149 20.17 13.63 -55.64
N LEU A 1150 18.94 13.51 -55.12
CA LEU A 1150 17.70 13.83 -55.85
C LEU A 1150 17.29 15.31 -55.68
N THR A 1151 17.75 15.99 -54.64
CA THR A 1151 17.52 17.44 -54.43
C THR A 1151 18.68 18.33 -54.90
N LYS A 1152 19.82 17.74 -55.30
CA LYS A 1152 20.94 18.43 -55.98
C LYS A 1152 20.88 18.34 -57.51
N LYS A 1153 19.68 18.26 -58.10
CA LYS A 1153 19.49 18.25 -59.55
C LYS A 1153 18.33 19.14 -59.99
#